data_AF-A0A923PID6-F1
#
_entry.id   AF-A0A923PID6-F1
#
_cell.length_a   1.000
_cell.length_b   1.000
_cell.length_c   1.000
_cell.angle_alpha   90.00
_cell.angle_beta   90.00
_cell.angle_gamma   90.00
#
_symmetry.space_group_name_H-M   'P 1'
#
loop_
_entity.id
_entity.type
_entity.pdbx_description
1 polymer ?
#
loop_
_entity_poly.entity_id
_entity_poly.type
_entity_poly.pdbx_seq_one_letter_code
_entity_poly.pdbx_strand_id
1 'polypeptide(L)'
;MRLLASRFSLLALVLVSLIFIPSCEKEELLLHTEQGTSSHHPAIVFDVGTLSYRPKTIGLVETVLGPDRQNPFTLENMKAAAIAATGSQGTRIITDKYVVFKPQTLEHLLLLEEEDLFLLEFPWTKEIIVKGDYYGDYSDSTSFPNLYTVVAADYVFPSVPYELIANLDLSEKEEIILEEAFDRTGNKPEWDSIYKNQGDYCFENRLALECDDNGTFGGGTGGGGPLNACGCPIPSNSRFPSGCIQVEDTEFGAFQGVRRVRVVGKNSWFTWRTADTNDQGCWTINRRFSGKAWFWVNFKNEGRLKLRFAGVNGWRFWQKAFAGEHYIGRINGPVFNNILVRYNSRQDNAVGTEGHYTWAGATVNNALHEYYDRANAEGFNTPPDINTLVMLGRTDGFATMLRQMGAGNFRNAFADGVAIGSGAGSGLQSPIAAIVFLATGFQNTQVPLANLRTYLGDVNIGGNYMNSDLLKRLSYHEIGHSAHFTNAGTAYWKDVIRAEVAAGGHGDEDSHLAGHIQVAESWAEHIALTMTGRQYVSANQLNSGFGASNGWWNRLEELRNETFGHIPIGLYNDLIDGIHLKEKVRDENSFQMFELLDPVSGYSNAFFTSQLGETVDSPAQFRLRCLNALPTGVPTASVNALFEEY
;
A
#
# COMPACT_ATOMS: atom_id res chain seq x y z
N MET A 1 65.22 41.40 -2.55
CA MET A 1 64.62 42.71 -2.22
C MET A 1 63.60 42.52 -1.10
N ARG A 2 63.99 42.97 0.11
CA ARG A 2 63.23 43.50 1.27
C ARG A 2 61.84 42.91 1.60
N LEU A 3 61.68 42.15 2.71
CA LEU A 3 61.34 42.57 4.11
C LEU A 3 59.80 42.79 4.26
N LEU A 4 59.02 42.43 5.29
CA LEU A 4 59.10 41.95 6.70
C LEU A 4 57.65 41.48 7.07
N ALA A 5 57.42 40.42 7.87
CA ALA A 5 57.06 40.41 9.32
C ALA A 5 55.98 41.46 9.74
N SER A 6 54.96 41.22 10.57
CA SER A 6 54.89 40.42 11.81
C SER A 6 53.43 40.30 12.33
N ARG A 7 53.26 39.45 13.36
CA ARG A 7 52.05 39.17 14.15
C ARG A 7 51.75 40.22 15.25
N PHE A 8 50.49 40.32 15.67
CA PHE A 8 50.00 40.71 17.01
C PHE A 8 48.66 39.93 17.21
N SER A 9 48.43 38.98 18.13
CA SER A 9 48.57 38.80 19.60
C SER A 9 47.55 39.53 20.49
N LEU A 10 46.77 38.68 21.20
CA LEU A 10 46.12 38.79 22.52
C LEU A 10 45.01 39.83 22.77
N LEU A 11 43.82 39.35 23.17
CA LEU A 11 43.35 39.53 24.55
C LEU A 11 42.34 38.44 24.95
N ALA A 12 42.45 38.00 26.20
CA ALA A 12 41.67 36.96 26.86
C ALA A 12 40.38 37.51 27.49
N LEU A 13 39.37 36.66 27.70
CA LEU A 13 38.82 36.42 29.04
C LEU A 13 37.87 35.22 29.06
N VAL A 14 38.12 34.32 30.01
CA VAL A 14 37.23 33.26 30.47
C VAL A 14 36.00 33.89 31.12
N LEU A 15 34.80 33.47 30.71
CA LEU A 15 33.62 33.59 31.58
C LEU A 15 32.84 32.27 31.59
N VAL A 16 32.82 31.69 32.78
CA VAL A 16 32.00 30.56 33.21
C VAL A 16 30.53 30.87 32.93
N SER A 17 29.85 29.98 32.20
CA SER A 17 28.40 29.86 32.20
C SER A 17 28.02 28.39 32.39
N LEU A 18 27.86 28.06 33.66
CA LEU A 18 27.16 26.89 34.17
C LEU A 18 25.65 27.14 34.01
N ILE A 19 24.91 26.11 33.54
CA ILE A 19 23.44 25.92 33.66
C ILE A 19 22.64 26.78 32.65
N PHE A 20 21.87 26.27 31.68
CA PHE A 20 20.94 25.14 31.63
C PHE A 20 21.08 24.36 30.31
N ILE A 21 21.20 23.04 30.39
CA ILE A 21 20.88 22.14 29.28
C ILE A 21 19.35 22.10 29.22
N PRO A 22 18.67 22.52 28.13
CA PRO A 22 17.33 22.00 27.91
C PRO A 22 17.52 20.52 27.58
N SER A 23 17.27 19.70 28.60
CA SER A 23 16.93 18.29 28.43
C SER A 23 15.83 18.24 27.38
N CYS A 24 16.18 17.83 26.16
CA CYS A 24 15.20 17.48 25.15
C CYS A 24 14.61 16.15 25.63
N GLU A 25 13.56 16.22 26.45
CA GLU A 25 12.71 15.08 26.69
C GLU A 25 12.17 14.62 25.34
N LYS A 26 12.44 13.35 25.06
CA LYS A 26 11.95 12.62 23.91
C LYS A 26 10.44 12.46 24.09
N GLU A 27 9.64 13.23 23.36
CA GLU A 27 8.19 13.04 23.32
C GLU A 27 7.90 11.62 22.80
N GLU A 28 7.31 10.79 23.65
CA GLU A 28 6.61 9.60 23.24
C GLU A 28 5.51 10.01 22.24
N LEU A 29 5.25 9.14 21.26
CA LEU A 29 4.11 9.24 20.35
C LEU A 29 2.87 9.67 21.16
N LEU A 30 2.35 10.88 20.89
CA LEU A 30 1.31 11.51 21.70
C LEU A 30 0.03 10.66 21.67
N LEU A 31 -0.14 9.82 22.69
CA LEU A 31 -1.41 9.19 23.03
C LEU A 31 -2.32 10.30 23.57
N HIS A 32 -3.17 10.85 22.71
CA HIS A 32 -4.26 11.70 23.18
C HIS A 32 -5.53 10.87 23.32
N THR A 33 -6.18 11.10 24.45
CA THR A 33 -7.31 10.33 24.93
C THR A 33 -8.57 11.16 24.64
N GLU A 34 -9.26 10.90 23.53
CA GLU A 34 -10.51 11.60 23.21
C GLU A 34 -11.66 11.06 24.10
N GLN A 35 -12.29 11.94 24.88
CA GLN A 35 -13.50 11.61 25.65
C GLN A 35 -14.72 11.63 24.73
N GLY A 36 -15.12 10.46 24.24
CA GLY A 36 -16.46 10.25 23.68
C GLY A 36 -17.52 10.25 24.78
N THR A 37 -18.76 10.60 24.45
CA THR A 37 -19.93 10.74 25.36
C THR A 37 -20.46 9.42 25.95
N SER A 38 -19.62 8.40 26.13
CA SER A 38 -20.04 7.09 26.65
C SER A 38 -19.35 6.73 27.96
N SER A 39 -20.00 5.91 28.78
CA SER A 39 -19.48 5.34 30.04
C SER A 39 -18.33 4.32 29.86
N HIS A 40 -17.60 4.38 28.75
CA HIS A 40 -16.54 3.44 28.38
C HIS A 40 -15.17 4.10 28.31
N HIS A 41 -14.12 3.28 28.24
CA HIS A 41 -12.75 3.79 28.16
C HIS A 41 -12.57 4.69 26.92
N PRO A 42 -11.89 5.84 27.09
CA PRO A 42 -11.66 6.77 26.00
C PRO A 42 -10.81 6.13 24.90
N ALA A 43 -10.94 6.65 23.68
CA ALA A 43 -10.24 6.11 22.52
C ALA A 43 -8.73 6.32 22.65
N ILE A 44 -7.96 5.31 22.24
CA ILE A 44 -6.52 5.40 22.04
C ILE A 44 -6.32 5.89 20.61
N VAL A 45 -5.97 7.16 20.44
CA VAL A 45 -5.87 7.80 19.13
C VAL A 45 -4.43 7.87 18.65
N PHE A 46 -4.21 7.42 17.41
CA PHE A 46 -2.97 7.53 16.66
C PHE A 46 -3.22 8.41 15.43
N ASP A 47 -2.92 9.70 15.55
CA ASP A 47 -2.97 10.64 14.44
C ASP A 47 -1.62 10.68 13.70
N VAL A 48 -1.59 10.04 12.54
CA VAL A 48 -0.42 10.00 11.67
C VAL A 48 -0.52 11.16 10.68
N GLY A 49 0.47 12.06 10.68
CA GLY A 49 0.54 13.21 9.76
C GLY A 49 0.36 14.60 10.41
N THR A 50 -0.17 14.69 11.63
CA THR A 50 -0.21 15.94 12.43
C THR A 50 1.04 16.14 13.31
N LEU A 51 1.86 15.10 13.45
CA LEU A 51 3.09 15.13 14.22
C LEU A 51 4.18 15.90 13.47
N SER A 52 4.62 17.00 14.08
CA SER A 52 5.73 17.82 13.63
C SER A 52 6.94 16.97 13.21
N TYR A 53 7.12 16.91 11.89
CA TYR A 53 8.38 17.16 11.21
C TYR A 53 9.58 16.31 11.68
N ARG A 54 9.79 15.15 11.03
CA ARG A 54 11.17 14.84 10.63
C ARG A 54 11.46 15.67 9.38
N PRO A 55 12.36 16.68 9.45
CA PRO A 55 12.86 17.33 8.25
C PRO A 55 13.41 16.26 7.31
N LYS A 56 13.35 16.55 6.01
CA LYS A 56 13.96 15.81 4.88
C LYS A 56 15.49 15.53 5.04
N THR A 57 16.10 15.92 6.17
CA THR A 57 17.54 15.99 6.43
C THR A 57 18.04 15.24 7.67
N ILE A 58 17.20 14.57 8.46
CA ILE A 58 17.70 13.69 9.53
C ILE A 58 17.85 12.29 8.94
N GLY A 59 19.06 11.73 8.99
CA GLY A 59 19.37 10.39 8.50
C GLY A 59 18.48 9.30 9.10
N LEU A 60 18.54 8.11 8.52
CA LEU A 60 17.81 6.94 8.99
C LEU A 60 17.96 6.77 10.51
N VAL A 61 16.88 6.47 11.21
CA VAL A 61 16.85 6.24 12.66
C VAL A 61 16.86 4.75 12.96
N GLU A 62 17.77 4.34 13.84
CA GLU A 62 17.83 2.95 14.27
C GLU A 62 16.69 2.60 15.23
N THR A 63 16.16 1.40 15.09
CA THR A 63 15.20 0.75 15.99
C THR A 63 15.92 0.42 17.28
N VAL A 64 15.39 0.93 18.39
CA VAL A 64 15.91 0.66 19.73
C VAL A 64 15.15 -0.51 20.33
N LEU A 65 15.88 -1.59 20.59
CA LEU A 65 15.35 -2.79 21.22
C LEU A 65 15.80 -2.90 22.68
N GLY A 66 14.99 -3.58 23.48
CA GLY A 66 15.35 -3.98 24.82
C GLY A 66 16.42 -5.08 24.88
N PRO A 67 16.84 -5.45 26.10
CA PRO A 67 17.74 -6.58 26.30
C PRO A 67 17.11 -7.87 25.75
N ASP A 68 17.98 -8.82 25.39
CA ASP A 68 17.52 -10.14 24.98
C ASP A 68 16.94 -10.89 26.17
N ARG A 69 15.72 -11.41 26.02
CA ARG A 69 15.02 -12.14 27.08
C ARG A 69 15.18 -13.65 26.86
N GLN A 70 15.42 -14.39 27.93
CA GLN A 70 15.51 -15.84 27.88
C GLN A 70 14.14 -16.45 27.58
N ASN A 71 14.05 -17.32 26.58
CA ASN A 71 12.77 -17.85 26.09
C ASN A 71 12.18 -18.91 27.06
N PRO A 72 11.03 -18.67 27.73
CA PRO A 72 10.39 -19.65 28.60
C PRO A 72 9.78 -20.85 27.86
N PHE A 73 9.44 -20.69 26.58
CA PHE A 73 8.69 -21.65 25.76
C PHE A 73 9.56 -22.60 24.94
N THR A 74 10.88 -22.62 25.12
CA THR A 74 11.68 -23.68 24.49
C THR A 74 11.22 -25.03 25.01
N LEU A 75 11.22 -26.05 24.14
CA LEU A 75 10.84 -27.40 24.55
C LEU A 75 11.65 -27.88 25.78
N GLU A 76 12.91 -27.48 25.90
CA GLU A 76 13.76 -27.80 27.05
C GLU A 76 13.27 -27.11 28.34
N ASN A 77 13.00 -25.80 28.28
CA ASN A 77 12.52 -25.06 29.45
C ASN A 77 11.16 -25.54 29.92
N MET A 78 10.24 -25.84 28.99
CA MET A 78 8.91 -26.37 29.29
C MET A 78 8.98 -27.77 29.91
N LYS A 79 9.88 -28.65 29.42
CA LYS A 79 10.12 -29.96 30.05
C LYS A 79 10.67 -29.83 31.46
N ALA A 80 11.66 -28.97 31.66
CA ALA A 80 12.28 -28.76 32.95
C ALA A 80 11.30 -28.14 33.96
N ALA A 81 10.49 -27.18 33.52
CA ALA A 81 9.44 -26.56 34.34
C ALA A 81 8.36 -27.57 34.73
N ALA A 82 7.92 -28.43 33.81
CA ALA A 82 6.94 -29.48 34.11
C ALA A 82 7.43 -30.44 35.20
N ILE A 83 8.68 -30.89 35.10
CA ILE A 83 9.30 -31.77 36.10
C ILE A 83 9.38 -31.08 37.45
N ALA A 84 9.79 -29.81 37.50
CA ALA A 84 9.90 -29.05 38.73
C ALA A 84 8.53 -28.79 39.39
N ALA A 85 7.52 -28.46 38.59
CA ALA A 85 6.18 -28.12 39.07
C ALA A 85 5.34 -29.34 39.46
N THR A 86 5.44 -30.46 38.72
CA THR A 86 4.52 -31.61 38.85
C THR A 86 5.22 -32.93 39.20
N GLY A 87 6.55 -32.98 39.19
CA GLY A 87 7.32 -34.21 39.37
C GLY A 87 7.37 -35.13 38.14
N SER A 88 6.76 -34.74 37.02
CA SER A 88 6.76 -35.48 35.75
C SER A 88 6.93 -34.53 34.57
N GLN A 89 7.54 -35.01 33.48
CA GLN A 89 7.64 -34.22 32.26
C GLN A 89 6.31 -34.09 31.52
N GLY A 90 5.39 -35.04 31.71
CA GLY A 90 4.17 -35.14 30.92
C GLY A 90 4.43 -35.33 29.41
N THR A 91 3.39 -35.11 28.60
CA THR A 91 3.50 -35.12 27.13
C THR A 91 3.86 -33.71 26.65
N ARG A 92 5.09 -33.54 26.16
CA ARG A 92 5.59 -32.27 25.59
C ARG A 92 5.88 -32.46 24.11
N ILE A 93 5.30 -31.59 23.30
CA ILE A 93 5.36 -31.70 21.83
C ILE A 93 5.96 -30.43 21.25
N ILE A 94 6.52 -30.55 20.06
CA ILE A 94 6.90 -29.38 19.27
C ILE A 94 5.62 -28.89 18.60
N THR A 95 5.12 -27.73 19.02
CA THR A 95 3.97 -27.10 18.38
C THR A 95 4.44 -26.18 17.25
N ASP A 96 5.55 -25.48 17.48
CA ASP A 96 6.06 -24.44 16.61
C ASP A 96 7.60 -24.45 16.59
N LYS A 97 8.15 -23.79 15.59
CA LYS A 97 9.59 -23.56 15.38
C LYS A 97 9.82 -22.07 15.32
N TYR A 98 10.71 -21.57 16.18
CA TYR A 98 11.25 -20.22 16.07
C TYR A 98 12.43 -20.25 15.10
N VAL A 99 12.36 -19.48 14.01
CA VAL A 99 13.32 -19.53 12.91
C VAL A 99 13.76 -18.12 12.50
N VAL A 100 14.92 -18.05 11.86
CA VAL A 100 15.38 -16.87 11.14
C VAL A 100 15.70 -17.23 9.71
N PHE A 101 15.04 -16.55 8.77
CA PHE A 101 15.40 -16.59 7.37
C PHE A 101 16.59 -15.67 7.10
N LYS A 102 17.52 -16.14 6.29
CA LYS A 102 18.75 -15.44 5.89
C LYS A 102 18.75 -15.29 4.36
N PRO A 103 17.89 -14.42 3.80
CA PRO A 103 17.86 -14.17 2.38
C PRO A 103 19.24 -13.71 1.87
N GLN A 104 19.58 -14.12 0.65
CA GLN A 104 20.86 -13.81 -0.01
C GLN A 104 20.63 -13.30 -1.44
N THR A 105 19.40 -13.37 -1.92
CA THR A 105 18.99 -13.01 -3.27
C THR A 105 17.61 -12.36 -3.23
N LEU A 106 17.27 -11.63 -4.28
CA LEU A 106 15.93 -11.07 -4.45
C LEU A 106 14.86 -12.15 -4.61
N GLU A 107 15.22 -13.29 -5.21
CA GLU A 107 14.32 -14.43 -5.32
C GLU A 107 13.92 -14.96 -3.95
N HIS A 108 14.84 -14.97 -2.97
CA HIS A 108 14.49 -15.35 -1.60
C HIS A 108 13.46 -14.41 -0.99
N LEU A 109 13.55 -13.09 -1.24
CA LEU A 109 12.56 -12.14 -0.74
C LEU A 109 11.20 -12.35 -1.41
N LEU A 110 11.18 -12.59 -2.72
CA LEU A 110 9.95 -12.89 -3.45
C LEU A 110 9.27 -14.15 -2.88
N LEU A 111 10.03 -15.22 -2.65
CA LEU A 111 9.50 -16.44 -2.03
C LEU A 111 8.90 -16.16 -0.64
N LEU A 112 9.61 -15.46 0.23
CA LEU A 112 9.13 -15.15 1.58
C LEU A 112 7.89 -14.27 1.61
N GLU A 113 7.74 -13.39 0.63
CA GLU A 113 6.63 -12.46 0.56
C GLU A 113 5.34 -13.09 0.00
N GLU A 114 5.46 -14.17 -0.78
CA GLU A 114 4.32 -15.01 -1.15
C GLU A 114 3.82 -15.84 0.04
N GLU A 115 4.65 -16.07 1.06
CA GLU A 115 4.22 -16.72 2.30
C GLU A 115 3.32 -15.80 3.14
N ASP A 116 2.43 -16.41 3.93
CA ASP A 116 1.60 -15.69 4.91
C ASP A 116 2.26 -15.68 6.29
N LEU A 117 3.44 -15.04 6.35
CA LEU A 117 4.28 -14.98 7.55
C LEU A 117 4.36 -13.55 8.09
N PHE A 118 4.33 -13.43 9.42
CA PHE A 118 4.75 -12.20 10.09
C PHE A 118 6.27 -12.23 10.28
N LEU A 119 6.98 -11.44 9.47
CA LEU A 119 8.43 -11.39 9.41
C LEU A 119 8.94 -10.14 10.13
N LEU A 120 9.81 -10.32 11.13
CA LEU A 120 10.43 -9.22 11.87
C LEU A 120 11.90 -9.08 11.50
N GLU A 121 12.41 -7.85 11.38
CA GLU A 121 13.85 -7.58 11.19
C GLU A 121 14.69 -7.90 12.45
N PHE A 122 14.03 -8.22 13.57
CA PHE A 122 14.67 -8.40 14.86
C PHE A 122 14.15 -9.63 15.61
N PRO A 123 14.93 -10.18 16.56
CA PRO A 123 14.54 -11.35 17.33
C PRO A 123 13.24 -11.14 18.13
N TRP A 124 12.39 -12.17 18.17
CA TRP A 124 11.15 -12.21 18.98
C TRP A 124 11.40 -12.15 20.49
N THR A 125 12.62 -12.48 20.91
CA THR A 125 13.09 -12.44 22.30
C THR A 125 13.35 -11.02 22.79
N LYS A 126 13.40 -10.02 21.90
CA LYS A 126 13.59 -8.61 22.23
C LYS A 126 12.29 -7.81 22.16
N GLU A 127 12.13 -6.85 23.07
CA GLU A 127 11.03 -5.89 23.02
C GLU A 127 11.38 -4.68 22.16
N ILE A 128 10.42 -4.16 21.39
CA ILE A 128 10.54 -2.88 20.70
C ILE A 128 10.34 -1.77 21.74
N ILE A 129 11.40 -0.99 22.00
CA ILE A 129 11.30 0.22 22.83
C ILE A 129 10.92 1.40 21.94
N VAL A 130 11.62 1.58 20.83
CA VAL A 130 11.35 2.62 19.82
C VAL A 130 11.53 2.01 18.44
N LYS A 131 10.50 2.07 17.59
CA LYS A 131 10.64 1.66 16.19
C LYS A 131 11.35 2.77 15.41
N GLY A 132 12.41 2.40 14.70
CA GLY A 132 13.10 3.25 13.75
C GLY A 132 12.87 2.80 12.31
N ASP A 133 13.63 3.37 11.39
CA ASP A 133 13.63 3.07 9.96
C ASP A 133 14.38 1.76 9.65
N TYR A 134 15.27 1.32 10.55
CA TYR A 134 16.04 0.08 10.42
C TYR A 134 16.43 -0.57 11.74
N TYR A 135 16.98 -1.79 11.73
CA TYR A 135 17.65 -2.42 12.88
C TYR A 135 18.99 -3.05 12.47
N GLY A 136 20.08 -2.82 13.23
CA GLY A 136 21.38 -3.45 12.99
C GLY A 136 22.25 -2.81 11.89
N ASP A 137 23.38 -3.46 11.57
CA ASP A 137 24.49 -2.94 10.73
C ASP A 137 24.22 -2.85 9.22
N TYR A 138 22.95 -2.78 8.81
CA TYR A 138 22.56 -2.63 7.40
C TYR A 138 22.72 -1.17 6.91
N SER A 139 23.83 -0.53 7.26
CA SER A 139 24.15 0.82 6.78
C SER A 139 24.30 0.88 5.25
N ASP A 140 24.51 -0.27 4.59
CA ASP A 140 24.42 -0.40 3.13
C ASP A 140 22.99 -0.76 2.68
N SER A 141 22.54 -0.16 1.58
CA SER A 141 21.19 -0.28 1.04
C SER A 141 20.92 -1.57 0.22
N THR A 142 21.93 -2.40 0.03
CA THR A 142 21.95 -3.63 -0.79
C THR A 142 21.95 -4.93 0.01
N SER A 143 22.24 -4.85 1.31
CA SER A 143 22.27 -5.99 2.23
C SER A 143 20.86 -6.49 2.58
N PHE A 144 20.74 -7.82 2.69
CA PHE A 144 19.48 -8.50 3.03
C PHE A 144 19.35 -8.67 4.54
N PRO A 145 18.19 -8.34 5.14
CA PRO A 145 18.01 -8.47 6.58
C PRO A 145 17.80 -9.92 6.98
N ASN A 146 18.18 -10.25 8.21
CA ASN A 146 17.69 -11.45 8.87
C ASN A 146 16.20 -11.24 9.20
N LEU A 147 15.37 -12.21 8.83
CA LEU A 147 13.92 -12.12 9.01
C LEU A 147 13.45 -13.21 9.97
N TYR A 148 13.08 -12.79 11.17
CA TYR A 148 12.68 -13.67 12.27
C TYR A 148 11.18 -13.92 12.23
N THR A 149 10.80 -15.18 12.39
CA THR A 149 9.40 -15.56 12.51
C THR A 149 9.27 -16.84 13.31
N VAL A 150 8.04 -17.17 13.64
CA VAL A 150 7.66 -18.47 14.19
C VAL A 150 6.97 -19.21 13.07
N VAL A 151 7.03 -20.53 12.96
CA VAL A 151 6.27 -21.36 11.99
C VAL A 151 5.73 -22.61 12.69
N ALA A 152 4.64 -23.20 12.19
CA ALA A 152 4.10 -24.45 12.75
C ALA A 152 5.14 -25.58 12.66
N ALA A 153 5.02 -26.60 13.53
CA ALA A 153 5.97 -27.71 13.55
C ALA A 153 6.09 -28.46 12.22
N ASP A 154 5.00 -28.55 11.46
CA ASP A 154 4.88 -29.20 10.15
C ASP A 154 5.06 -28.24 8.96
N TYR A 155 5.42 -26.97 9.21
CA TYR A 155 5.63 -25.97 8.15
C TYR A 155 6.68 -26.44 7.13
N VAL A 156 6.30 -26.33 5.84
CA VAL A 156 7.17 -26.64 4.70
C VAL A 156 7.91 -25.38 4.31
N PHE A 157 9.23 -25.37 4.53
CA PHE A 157 10.05 -24.19 4.25
C PHE A 157 10.20 -23.97 2.74
N PRO A 158 10.09 -22.72 2.26
CA PRO A 158 10.47 -22.37 0.89
C PRO A 158 11.98 -22.54 0.71
N SER A 159 12.45 -22.50 -0.54
CA SER A 159 13.88 -22.61 -0.89
C SER A 159 14.66 -21.34 -0.55
N VAL A 160 14.65 -20.96 0.73
CA VAL A 160 15.33 -19.80 1.31
C VAL A 160 16.20 -20.29 2.47
N PRO A 161 17.49 -19.90 2.56
CA PRO A 161 18.33 -20.26 3.69
C PRO A 161 17.69 -19.81 5.00
N TYR A 162 17.64 -20.72 5.99
CA TYR A 162 17.09 -20.44 7.30
C TYR A 162 17.89 -21.16 8.39
N GLU A 163 17.74 -20.69 9.62
CA GLU A 163 18.27 -21.32 10.83
C GLU A 163 17.13 -21.56 11.82
N LEU A 164 17.08 -22.77 12.38
CA LEU A 164 16.19 -23.10 13.49
C LEU A 164 16.82 -22.57 14.78
N ILE A 165 16.17 -21.60 15.42
CA ILE A 165 16.62 -21.01 16.68
C ILE A 165 16.15 -21.87 17.86
N ALA A 166 14.86 -22.26 17.86
CA ALA A 166 14.31 -23.10 18.92
C ALA A 166 13.08 -23.89 18.46
N ASN A 167 12.91 -25.09 19.01
CA ASN A 167 11.63 -25.78 19.03
C ASN A 167 10.81 -25.27 20.22
N LEU A 168 9.56 -24.93 19.99
CA LEU A 168 8.66 -24.35 20.97
C LEU A 168 7.55 -25.34 21.36
N ASP A 169 7.14 -25.27 22.63
CA ASP A 169 5.90 -25.87 23.11
C ASP A 169 4.97 -24.74 23.57
N LEU A 170 4.07 -24.33 22.68
CA LEU A 170 3.05 -23.30 22.93
C LEU A 170 1.68 -23.91 23.27
N SER A 171 1.62 -25.23 23.54
CA SER A 171 0.37 -25.92 23.87
C SER A 171 0.03 -25.93 25.35
N GLU A 172 0.99 -25.55 26.21
CA GLU A 172 0.81 -25.61 27.66
C GLU A 172 -0.25 -24.62 28.16
N LYS A 173 -1.14 -25.12 29.02
CA LYS A 173 -2.23 -24.37 29.67
C LYS A 173 -2.15 -24.41 31.20
N GLU A 174 -1.35 -25.31 31.78
CA GLU A 174 -1.19 -25.45 33.22
C GLU A 174 -0.39 -24.28 33.81
N GLU A 175 -1.08 -23.45 34.60
CA GLU A 175 -0.55 -22.23 35.20
C GLU A 175 0.74 -22.47 36.01
N ILE A 176 0.78 -23.55 36.80
CA ILE A 176 1.93 -23.87 37.65
C ILE A 176 3.20 -24.18 36.83
N ILE A 177 3.04 -24.76 35.65
CA ILE A 177 4.14 -25.10 34.75
C ILE A 177 4.63 -23.85 34.03
N LEU A 178 3.71 -23.00 33.58
CA LEU A 178 4.04 -21.73 32.96
C LEU A 178 4.71 -20.77 33.95
N GLU A 179 4.22 -20.65 35.19
CA GLU A 179 4.86 -19.84 36.23
C GLU A 179 6.31 -20.29 36.46
N GLU A 180 6.53 -21.60 36.59
CA GLU A 180 7.87 -22.17 36.77
C GLU A 180 8.76 -21.92 35.55
N ALA A 181 8.24 -22.05 34.32
CA ALA A 181 9.01 -21.77 33.11
C ALA A 181 9.47 -20.30 33.04
N PHE A 182 8.60 -19.37 33.42
CA PHE A 182 8.93 -17.95 33.50
C PHE A 182 9.92 -17.66 34.64
N ASP A 183 9.78 -18.29 35.80
CA ASP A 183 10.70 -18.12 36.93
C ASP A 183 12.12 -18.57 36.58
N ARG A 184 12.24 -19.79 36.03
CA ARG A 184 13.54 -20.37 35.61
C ARG A 184 14.27 -19.55 34.55
N THR A 185 13.55 -18.75 33.78
CA THR A 185 14.10 -17.90 32.73
C THR A 185 14.27 -16.43 33.15
N GLY A 186 14.03 -16.11 34.43
CA GLY A 186 14.14 -14.75 34.96
C GLY A 186 13.02 -13.81 34.53
N ASN A 187 11.94 -14.35 33.95
CA ASN A 187 10.78 -13.61 33.48
C ASN A 187 9.62 -13.61 34.50
N LYS A 188 9.85 -14.04 35.75
CA LYS A 188 8.82 -14.01 36.81
C LYS A 188 8.10 -12.66 36.97
N PRO A 189 8.77 -11.49 36.88
CA PRO A 189 8.06 -10.21 36.95
C PRO A 189 7.06 -10.01 35.80
N GLU A 190 7.37 -10.51 34.60
CA GLU A 190 6.44 -10.50 33.45
C GLU A 190 5.27 -11.45 33.71
N TRP A 191 5.52 -12.63 34.28
CA TRP A 191 4.49 -13.57 34.70
C TRP A 191 3.49 -12.97 35.70
N ASP A 192 4.01 -12.41 36.80
CA ASP A 192 3.20 -11.86 37.89
C ASP A 192 2.39 -10.64 37.44
N SER A 193 2.93 -9.82 36.53
CA SER A 193 2.27 -8.60 36.05
C SER A 193 1.31 -8.85 34.90
N ILE A 194 1.61 -9.80 34.00
CA ILE A 194 0.84 -10.03 32.77
C ILE A 194 -0.09 -11.23 32.91
N TYR A 195 0.34 -12.37 33.44
CA TYR A 195 -0.38 -13.64 33.26
C TYR A 195 -1.13 -14.13 34.50
N LYS A 196 -0.54 -14.00 35.70
CA LYS A 196 -1.02 -14.60 36.97
C LYS A 196 -2.47 -14.30 37.38
N ASN A 197 -3.04 -13.19 36.92
CA ASN A 197 -4.40 -12.78 37.30
C ASN A 197 -5.43 -12.95 36.17
N GLN A 198 -5.08 -13.71 35.11
CA GLN A 198 -5.82 -13.63 33.84
C GLN A 198 -6.73 -14.82 33.53
N GLY A 199 -6.44 -16.00 34.09
CA GLY A 199 -7.30 -17.19 33.96
C GLY A 199 -7.50 -17.72 32.54
N ASP A 200 -6.81 -17.18 31.52
CA ASP A 200 -6.93 -17.53 30.11
C ASP A 200 -5.52 -17.55 29.48
N TYR A 201 -4.86 -18.71 29.59
CA TYR A 201 -3.47 -18.95 29.19
C TYR A 201 -3.35 -19.61 27.81
N CYS A 202 -4.26 -19.32 26.89
CA CYS A 202 -4.22 -20.01 25.59
C CYS A 202 -3.18 -19.38 24.65
N PHE A 203 -2.10 -20.13 24.38
CA PHE A 203 -1.00 -19.80 23.45
C PHE A 203 -1.13 -20.52 22.10
N GLU A 204 -2.29 -21.14 21.82
CA GLU A 204 -2.50 -22.02 20.67
C GLU A 204 -2.43 -21.34 19.28
N ASN A 205 -2.37 -22.24 18.29
CA ASN A 205 -2.03 -22.14 16.87
C ASN A 205 -2.55 -20.90 16.10
N ARG A 206 -1.83 -20.58 15.02
CA ARG A 206 -1.98 -19.42 14.13
C ARG A 206 -3.28 -19.37 13.32
N LEU A 207 -3.95 -20.52 13.18
CA LEU A 207 -5.09 -20.72 12.27
C LEU A 207 -6.32 -21.32 12.96
N ALA A 208 -6.26 -21.64 14.25
CA ALA A 208 -7.36 -22.26 14.98
C ALA A 208 -7.95 -21.28 16.01
N LEU A 209 -9.21 -20.91 15.77
CA LEU A 209 -10.08 -20.11 16.66
C LEU A 209 -10.58 -20.90 17.89
N GLU A 210 -9.98 -22.03 18.26
CA GLU A 210 -10.53 -22.94 19.28
C GLU A 210 -10.43 -22.42 20.73
N CYS A 211 -9.89 -21.21 20.93
CA CYS A 211 -9.97 -20.49 22.19
C CYS A 211 -11.11 -19.47 22.16
N ASP A 212 -12.30 -19.92 21.74
CA ASP A 212 -13.53 -19.18 21.94
C ASP A 212 -13.78 -19.08 23.46
N ASP A 213 -13.55 -17.90 24.01
CA ASP A 213 -14.55 -17.42 24.93
C ASP A 213 -15.83 -17.30 24.11
N ASN A 214 -16.82 -18.17 24.39
CA ASN A 214 -18.23 -18.01 24.01
C ASN A 214 -18.84 -16.69 24.53
N GLY A 215 -18.04 -15.64 24.75
CA GLY A 215 -18.49 -14.27 24.87
C GLY A 215 -18.99 -13.83 23.51
N THR A 216 -20.23 -14.23 23.21
CA THR A 216 -21.11 -13.72 22.16
C THR A 216 -20.54 -12.44 21.54
N PHE A 217 -19.89 -12.54 20.38
CA PHE A 217 -20.05 -11.45 19.42
C PHE A 217 -21.56 -11.36 19.27
N GLY A 218 -22.14 -10.22 19.65
CA GLY A 218 -23.49 -9.90 19.27
C GLY A 218 -23.55 -9.79 17.75
N GLY A 219 -23.43 -10.91 17.03
CA GLY A 219 -23.76 -11.09 15.62
C GLY A 219 -25.27 -11.07 15.43
N GLY A 220 -25.96 -10.21 16.20
CA GLY A 220 -27.30 -9.78 15.91
C GLY A 220 -27.18 -8.60 14.98
N THR A 221 -27.56 -8.81 13.74
CA THR A 221 -28.04 -7.76 12.84
C THR A 221 -29.23 -7.05 13.52
N GLY A 222 -28.94 -6.12 14.44
CA GLY A 222 -29.96 -5.36 15.17
C GLY A 222 -29.49 -4.77 16.51
N GLY A 223 -29.05 -3.50 16.48
CA GLY A 223 -29.20 -2.50 17.55
C GLY A 223 -28.51 -2.69 18.91
N GLY A 224 -27.65 -1.73 19.30
CA GLY A 224 -27.56 -1.28 20.71
C GLY A 224 -26.20 -1.33 21.43
N GLY A 225 -25.09 -1.70 20.78
CA GLY A 225 -23.75 -1.58 21.37
C GLY A 225 -23.16 -0.17 21.25
N PRO A 226 -22.29 0.29 22.17
CA PRO A 226 -21.58 1.55 22.01
C PRO A 226 -20.70 1.51 20.76
N LEU A 227 -20.75 2.57 19.97
CA LEU A 227 -19.88 2.77 18.81
C LEU A 227 -18.75 3.74 19.18
N ASN A 228 -17.58 3.56 18.59
CA ASN A 228 -16.49 4.53 18.69
C ASN A 228 -16.72 5.73 17.75
N ALA A 229 -15.75 6.66 17.73
CA ALA A 229 -15.82 7.87 16.91
C ALA A 229 -15.92 7.59 15.39
N CYS A 230 -15.53 6.40 14.92
CA CYS A 230 -15.67 5.98 13.53
C CYS A 230 -16.98 5.26 13.22
N GLY A 231 -17.86 5.05 14.21
CA GLY A 231 -19.05 4.21 14.07
C GLY A 231 -18.79 2.70 14.16
N CYS A 232 -17.61 2.27 14.65
CA CYS A 232 -17.30 0.85 14.82
C CYS A 232 -17.73 0.33 16.19
N PRO A 233 -18.24 -0.92 16.29
CA PRO A 233 -18.62 -1.52 17.56
C PRO A 233 -17.44 -1.60 18.54
N ILE A 234 -17.66 -1.22 19.79
CA ILE A 234 -16.71 -1.41 20.89
C ILE A 234 -17.10 -2.70 21.65
N PRO A 235 -16.26 -3.75 21.63
CA PRO A 235 -16.45 -4.94 22.45
C PRO A 235 -16.59 -4.58 23.93
N SER A 236 -17.52 -5.22 24.62
CA SER A 236 -17.79 -4.97 26.04
C SER A 236 -16.60 -5.28 26.95
N ASN A 237 -15.78 -6.26 26.57
CA ASN A 237 -14.57 -6.62 27.27
C ASN A 237 -13.39 -5.81 26.70
N SER A 238 -12.78 -4.99 27.57
CA SER A 238 -11.71 -4.06 27.21
C SER A 238 -10.44 -4.71 26.70
N ARG A 239 -10.29 -6.03 26.90
CA ARG A 239 -9.11 -6.77 26.48
C ARG A 239 -9.17 -7.25 25.04
N PHE A 240 -10.30 -7.23 24.34
CA PHE A 240 -10.34 -7.57 22.91
C PHE A 240 -9.83 -6.39 22.09
N PRO A 241 -8.71 -6.51 21.37
CA PRO A 241 -8.22 -5.43 20.53
C PRO A 241 -9.20 -5.14 19.40
N SER A 242 -9.64 -3.90 19.30
CA SER A 242 -10.56 -3.48 18.25
C SER A 242 -10.49 -1.99 18.02
N GLY A 243 -10.95 -1.57 16.85
CA GLY A 243 -10.75 -0.20 16.44
C GLY A 243 -11.20 0.11 15.04
N CYS A 244 -10.72 1.24 14.56
CA CYS A 244 -10.84 1.67 13.17
C CYS A 244 -9.53 2.25 12.66
N ILE A 245 -9.32 2.08 11.36
CA ILE A 245 -8.28 2.76 10.59
C ILE A 245 -8.99 3.63 9.57
N GLN A 246 -8.65 4.92 9.54
CA GLN A 246 -9.24 5.89 8.62
C GLN A 246 -8.17 6.68 7.88
N VAL A 247 -8.50 7.16 6.68
CA VAL A 247 -7.68 8.06 5.86
C VAL A 247 -8.48 9.31 5.53
N GLU A 248 -7.84 10.48 5.59
CA GLU A 248 -8.45 11.74 5.21
C GLU A 248 -8.68 11.81 3.70
N ASP A 249 -9.93 12.05 3.29
CA ASP A 249 -10.29 12.42 1.92
C ASP A 249 -10.37 13.96 1.84
N THR A 250 -9.43 14.57 1.14
CA THR A 250 -9.28 16.03 1.09
C THR A 250 -10.44 16.73 0.38
N GLU A 251 -11.13 16.04 -0.52
CA GLU A 251 -12.23 16.65 -1.27
C GLU A 251 -13.52 16.68 -0.44
N PHE A 252 -13.68 15.73 0.48
CA PHE A 252 -14.79 15.75 1.44
C PHE A 252 -14.44 16.49 2.74
N GLY A 253 -13.16 16.74 3.02
CA GLY A 253 -12.70 17.23 4.31
C GLY A 253 -13.09 16.28 5.46
N ALA A 254 -13.08 14.98 5.18
CA ALA A 254 -13.61 13.95 6.09
C ALA A 254 -12.79 12.66 6.02
N PHE A 255 -12.82 11.90 7.11
CA PHE A 255 -12.17 10.60 7.19
C PHE A 255 -13.04 9.49 6.59
N GLN A 256 -12.42 8.66 5.75
CA GLN A 256 -12.99 7.42 5.22
C GLN A 256 -12.30 6.21 5.87
N GLY A 257 -13.03 5.11 6.05
CA GLY A 257 -12.42 3.86 6.49
C GLY A 257 -11.36 3.35 5.51
N VAL A 258 -10.21 2.88 6.02
CA VAL A 258 -9.22 2.18 5.19
C VAL A 258 -9.68 0.74 5.03
N ARG A 259 -10.01 0.37 3.80
CA ARG A 259 -10.76 -0.85 3.49
C ARG A 259 -9.83 -2.05 3.39
N ARG A 260 -10.20 -3.16 4.03
CA ARG A 260 -9.63 -4.50 3.80
C ARG A 260 -8.10 -4.56 3.93
N VAL A 261 -7.54 -3.76 4.82
CA VAL A 261 -6.13 -3.85 5.23
C VAL A 261 -6.02 -4.75 6.45
N ARG A 262 -4.90 -5.46 6.57
CA ARG A 262 -4.67 -6.39 7.66
C ARG A 262 -4.07 -5.68 8.86
N VAL A 263 -4.70 -5.83 10.02
CA VAL A 263 -4.15 -5.42 11.30
C VAL A 263 -3.44 -6.61 11.93
N VAL A 264 -2.16 -6.44 12.28
CA VAL A 264 -1.38 -7.43 13.01
C VAL A 264 -1.21 -6.98 14.45
N GLY A 265 -1.59 -7.82 15.41
CA GLY A 265 -1.42 -7.59 16.84
C GLY A 265 -0.50 -8.63 17.47
N LYS A 266 0.50 -8.17 18.22
CA LYS A 266 1.40 -9.00 19.03
C LYS A 266 1.30 -8.57 20.49
N ASN A 267 0.98 -9.47 21.42
CA ASN A 267 0.89 -9.14 22.86
C ASN A 267 1.61 -10.12 23.79
N SER A 268 2.32 -11.11 23.23
CA SER A 268 3.02 -12.13 24.01
C SER A 268 4.28 -12.62 23.27
N TRP A 269 4.90 -13.65 23.83
CA TRP A 269 6.01 -14.39 23.26
C TRP A 269 5.53 -15.29 22.12
N PHE A 270 6.22 -15.24 20.98
CA PHE A 270 6.04 -16.13 19.82
C PHE A 270 4.64 -16.24 19.22
N THR A 271 3.70 -15.42 19.66
CA THR A 271 2.32 -15.41 19.19
C THR A 271 1.93 -14.02 18.68
N TRP A 272 1.12 -14.01 17.64
CA TRP A 272 0.54 -12.85 17.00
C TRP A 272 -0.83 -13.23 16.44
N ARG A 273 -1.66 -12.22 16.16
CA ARG A 273 -3.01 -12.38 15.65
C ARG A 273 -3.29 -11.33 14.58
N THR A 274 -4.26 -11.62 13.73
CA THR A 274 -4.69 -10.70 12.68
C THR A 274 -6.17 -10.42 12.74
N ALA A 275 -6.55 -9.29 12.17
CA ALA A 275 -7.92 -9.00 11.77
C ALA A 275 -7.86 -8.08 10.55
N ASP A 276 -8.71 -8.32 9.56
CA ASP A 276 -8.81 -7.42 8.42
C ASP A 276 -9.87 -6.34 8.69
N THR A 277 -9.64 -5.13 8.18
CA THR A 277 -10.63 -4.07 8.28
C THR A 277 -11.80 -4.31 7.32
N ASN A 278 -13.01 -3.97 7.74
CA ASN A 278 -14.14 -3.90 6.81
C ASN A 278 -14.10 -2.60 5.98
N ASP A 279 -15.16 -2.36 5.21
CA ASP A 279 -15.27 -1.17 4.35
C ASP A 279 -15.41 0.16 5.10
N GLN A 280 -15.75 0.11 6.40
CA GLN A 280 -15.75 1.27 7.29
C GLN A 280 -14.42 1.42 8.05
N GLY A 281 -13.43 0.57 7.77
CA GLY A 281 -12.15 0.56 8.46
C GLY A 281 -12.19 -0.14 9.82
N CYS A 282 -13.31 -0.75 10.21
CA CYS A 282 -13.47 -1.39 11.51
C CYS A 282 -12.78 -2.75 11.54
N TRP A 283 -12.13 -3.07 12.65
CA TRP A 283 -11.47 -4.36 12.87
C TRP A 283 -11.61 -4.80 14.33
N THR A 284 -11.54 -6.12 14.57
CA THR A 284 -11.52 -6.71 15.91
C THR A 284 -10.74 -8.02 15.88
N ILE A 285 -9.73 -8.13 16.72
CA ILE A 285 -9.02 -9.39 16.96
C ILE A 285 -9.85 -10.18 17.97
N ASN A 286 -10.31 -11.37 17.57
CA ASN A 286 -11.06 -12.28 18.45
C ASN A 286 -10.14 -13.01 19.45
N ARG A 287 -9.39 -12.25 20.24
CA ARG A 287 -8.56 -12.76 21.33
C ARG A 287 -8.31 -11.66 22.35
N ARG A 288 -8.37 -12.01 23.64
CA ARG A 288 -8.02 -11.08 24.72
C ARG A 288 -6.52 -10.83 24.74
N PHE A 289 -6.14 -9.56 24.74
CA PHE A 289 -4.78 -9.10 24.90
C PHE A 289 -4.54 -8.63 26.33
N SER A 290 -3.26 -8.54 26.70
CA SER A 290 -2.80 -8.30 28.05
C SER A 290 -1.36 -7.81 28.10
N GLY A 291 -1.01 -7.18 29.22
CA GLY A 291 0.31 -6.59 29.37
C GLY A 291 0.53 -5.52 28.31
N LYS A 292 1.57 -5.69 27.50
CA LYS A 292 1.89 -4.78 26.38
C LYS A 292 1.45 -5.41 25.07
N ALA A 293 0.91 -4.61 24.17
CA ALA A 293 0.60 -5.02 22.82
C ALA A 293 1.24 -4.07 21.79
N TRP A 294 1.66 -4.62 20.67
CA TRP A 294 2.21 -3.91 19.53
C TRP A 294 1.33 -4.17 18.31
N PHE A 295 1.08 -3.13 17.51
CA PHE A 295 0.17 -3.19 16.38
C PHE A 295 0.81 -2.69 15.09
N TRP A 296 0.43 -3.32 13.99
CA TRP A 296 0.83 -2.94 12.64
C TRP A 296 -0.37 -2.97 11.70
N VAL A 297 -0.29 -2.17 10.63
CA VAL A 297 -1.18 -2.25 9.46
C VAL A 297 -0.37 -2.75 8.29
N ASN A 298 -0.85 -3.79 7.62
CA ASN A 298 -0.24 -4.36 6.44
C ASN A 298 -1.19 -4.21 5.25
N PHE A 299 -0.69 -3.63 4.15
CA PHE A 299 -1.44 -3.40 2.91
C PHE A 299 -1.42 -4.64 1.98
N LYS A 300 -1.72 -5.80 2.57
CA LYS A 300 -1.92 -7.10 1.92
C LYS A 300 -3.25 -7.65 2.41
N ASN A 301 -4.07 -8.18 1.50
CA ASN A 301 -5.35 -8.81 1.81
C ASN A 301 -5.36 -10.27 1.32
N GLU A 302 -6.17 -11.11 1.96
CA GLU A 302 -6.54 -12.44 1.45
C GLU A 302 -7.30 -12.26 0.13
N GLY A 303 -6.69 -12.70 -0.98
CA GLY A 303 -7.31 -12.55 -2.30
C GLY A 303 -6.50 -11.76 -3.33
N ARG A 304 -5.18 -11.65 -3.16
CA ARG A 304 -4.19 -11.32 -4.22
C ARG A 304 -3.98 -9.84 -4.57
N LEU A 305 -4.55 -8.91 -3.80
CA LEU A 305 -4.21 -7.48 -3.90
C LEU A 305 -3.06 -7.15 -2.95
N LYS A 306 -1.99 -6.62 -3.53
CA LYS A 306 -0.77 -6.27 -2.79
C LYS A 306 -0.34 -4.85 -3.12
N LEU A 307 -0.23 -4.02 -2.10
CA LEU A 307 0.31 -2.68 -2.22
C LEU A 307 1.74 -2.65 -1.66
N ARG A 308 2.69 -2.20 -2.48
CA ARG A 308 4.07 -1.93 -2.09
C ARG A 308 4.37 -0.46 -2.24
N PHE A 309 5.49 -0.04 -1.69
CA PHE A 309 5.89 1.35 -1.70
C PHE A 309 7.34 1.53 -2.11
N ALA A 310 7.59 2.57 -2.91
CA ALA A 310 8.91 3.09 -3.21
C ALA A 310 9.00 4.52 -2.64
N GLY A 311 9.82 4.69 -1.60
CA GLY A 311 10.12 5.99 -1.01
C GLY A 311 10.88 6.93 -1.95
N VAL A 312 11.04 8.19 -1.53
CA VAL A 312 11.62 9.27 -2.36
C VAL A 312 13.14 9.36 -2.30
N ASN A 313 13.76 8.89 -1.21
CA ASN A 313 15.20 8.73 -0.99
C ASN A 313 15.40 7.86 0.27
N GLY A 314 16.47 7.04 0.32
CA GLY A 314 16.92 6.40 1.57
C GLY A 314 16.21 5.10 2.01
N TRP A 315 15.19 4.63 1.28
CA TRP A 315 14.59 3.31 1.57
C TRP A 315 15.51 2.20 1.11
N ARG A 316 15.66 1.16 1.94
CA ARG A 316 16.48 0.01 1.55
C ARG A 316 15.78 -0.77 0.47
N PHE A 317 16.57 -1.30 -0.47
CA PHE A 317 16.02 -1.97 -1.64
C PHE A 317 15.12 -3.14 -1.24
N TRP A 318 15.52 -3.96 -0.26
CA TRP A 318 14.72 -5.10 0.18
C TRP A 318 13.34 -4.74 0.75
N GLN A 319 13.14 -3.54 1.34
CA GLN A 319 11.84 -3.12 1.89
C GLN A 319 10.80 -2.95 0.78
N LYS A 320 11.24 -2.61 -0.44
CA LYS A 320 10.38 -2.50 -1.62
C LYS A 320 9.87 -3.86 -2.11
N ALA A 321 10.42 -4.98 -1.62
CA ALA A 321 9.99 -6.32 -2.02
C ALA A 321 8.66 -6.72 -1.36
N PHE A 322 8.48 -6.29 -0.10
CA PHE A 322 7.37 -6.69 0.76
C PHE A 322 6.16 -5.77 0.59
N ALA A 323 4.98 -6.28 0.91
CA ALA A 323 3.80 -5.44 1.08
C ALA A 323 4.09 -4.32 2.09
N GLY A 324 3.51 -3.14 1.87
CA GLY A 324 3.72 -2.05 2.80
C GLY A 324 3.19 -2.38 4.17
N GLU A 325 4.01 -2.09 5.19
CA GLU A 325 3.65 -2.23 6.58
C GLU A 325 3.82 -0.86 7.28
N HIS A 326 2.95 -0.57 8.23
CA HIS A 326 3.04 0.59 9.11
C HIS A 326 2.95 0.12 10.55
N TYR A 327 3.95 0.45 11.37
CA TYR A 327 3.93 0.17 12.80
C TYR A 327 3.13 1.26 13.52
N ILE A 328 1.94 0.92 14.03
CA ILE A 328 1.05 1.87 14.70
C ILE A 328 1.67 2.34 16.02
N GLY A 329 2.20 1.40 16.80
CA GLY A 329 2.73 1.70 18.12
C GLY A 329 2.55 0.58 19.14
N ARG A 330 2.93 0.91 20.37
CA ARG A 330 2.83 0.05 21.55
C ARG A 330 1.76 0.60 22.50
N ILE A 331 0.87 -0.26 22.95
CA ILE A 331 -0.17 0.05 23.94
C ILE A 331 0.10 -0.73 25.22
N ASN A 332 0.05 -0.05 26.35
CA ASN A 332 0.05 -0.68 27.66
C ASN A 332 -1.40 -0.97 28.07
N GLY A 333 -1.69 -2.24 28.35
CA GLY A 333 -3.01 -2.71 28.74
C GLY A 333 -3.47 -2.22 30.11
N PRO A 334 -4.66 -2.65 30.56
CA PRO A 334 -5.46 -3.77 30.00
C PRO A 334 -6.47 -3.37 28.91
N VAL A 335 -6.50 -2.11 28.47
CA VAL A 335 -7.52 -1.59 27.54
C VAL A 335 -6.98 -1.57 26.09
N PHE A 336 -7.66 -2.27 25.19
CA PHE A 336 -7.32 -2.40 23.77
C PHE A 336 -8.55 -2.31 22.83
N ASN A 337 -9.75 -2.22 23.38
CA ASN A 337 -11.01 -2.34 22.61
C ASN A 337 -11.47 -1.05 21.89
N ASN A 338 -10.66 0.00 21.89
CA ASN A 338 -11.00 1.27 21.25
C ASN A 338 -9.75 1.98 20.70
N ILE A 339 -9.17 1.42 19.64
CA ILE A 339 -7.97 1.93 18.97
C ILE A 339 -8.37 2.67 17.70
N LEU A 340 -7.99 3.93 17.59
CA LEU A 340 -8.29 4.79 16.44
C LEU A 340 -6.99 5.15 15.73
N VAL A 341 -6.85 4.80 14.46
CA VAL A 341 -5.72 5.22 13.62
C VAL A 341 -6.25 6.14 12.52
N ARG A 342 -5.68 7.34 12.40
CA ARG A 342 -6.05 8.35 11.40
C ARG A 342 -4.82 8.69 10.56
N TYR A 343 -4.91 8.42 9.26
CA TYR A 343 -3.93 8.83 8.26
C TYR A 343 -4.35 10.17 7.67
N ASN A 344 -3.75 11.23 8.18
CA ASN A 344 -4.03 12.59 7.74
C ASN A 344 -3.33 12.87 6.40
N SER A 345 -3.96 13.70 5.58
CA SER A 345 -3.36 14.21 4.36
C SER A 345 -2.05 14.93 4.65
N ARG A 346 -1.15 14.85 3.68
CA ARG A 346 0.20 15.36 3.83
C ARG A 346 0.21 16.88 3.75
N GLN A 347 0.90 17.55 4.68
CA GLN A 347 1.23 18.97 4.58
C GLN A 347 2.34 19.25 3.53
N ASP A 348 2.40 20.49 3.03
CA ASP A 348 3.42 20.94 2.09
C ASP A 348 4.86 20.60 2.58
N ASN A 349 5.73 20.17 1.66
CA ASN A 349 7.12 19.71 1.90
C ASN A 349 7.35 18.36 2.61
N ALA A 350 6.33 17.60 3.01
CA ALA A 350 6.51 16.30 3.68
C ALA A 350 6.58 15.05 2.74
N VAL A 351 7.11 15.20 1.51
CA VAL A 351 7.21 14.06 0.57
C VAL A 351 8.07 12.93 1.16
N GLY A 352 7.52 11.72 1.23
CA GLY A 352 8.23 10.51 1.65
C GLY A 352 8.36 10.31 3.16
N THR A 353 7.67 11.13 3.96
CA THR A 353 7.47 10.87 5.39
C THR A 353 6.52 9.69 5.62
N GLU A 354 6.48 9.18 6.85
CA GLU A 354 5.52 8.16 7.27
C GLU A 354 4.06 8.58 7.06
N GLY A 355 3.71 9.85 7.33
CA GLY A 355 2.39 10.39 7.05
C GLY A 355 2.05 10.39 5.56
N HIS A 356 2.99 10.79 4.71
CA HIS A 356 2.79 10.72 3.25
C HIS A 356 2.61 9.28 2.76
N TYR A 357 3.47 8.38 3.25
CA TYR A 357 3.43 6.96 2.92
C TYR A 357 2.07 6.33 3.28
N THR A 358 1.62 6.53 4.53
CA THR A 358 0.37 5.94 5.02
C THR A 358 -0.86 6.54 4.35
N TRP A 359 -0.89 7.86 4.13
CA TRP A 359 -2.01 8.52 3.45
C TRP A 359 -2.11 8.14 1.97
N ALA A 360 -1.00 8.23 1.23
CA ALA A 360 -1.00 7.87 -0.19
C ALA A 360 -1.33 6.37 -0.35
N GLY A 361 -0.75 5.54 0.51
CA GLY A 361 -1.02 4.10 0.55
C GLY A 361 -2.48 3.75 0.78
N ALA A 362 -3.08 4.32 1.82
CA ALA A 362 -4.48 4.10 2.13
C ALA A 362 -5.43 4.66 1.06
N THR A 363 -5.09 5.80 0.46
CA THR A 363 -5.88 6.39 -0.63
C THR A 363 -5.86 5.50 -1.88
N VAL A 364 -4.68 5.01 -2.29
CA VAL A 364 -4.54 4.08 -3.42
C VAL A 364 -5.21 2.73 -3.12
N ASN A 365 -5.06 2.21 -1.91
CA ASN A 365 -5.72 0.98 -1.47
C ASN A 365 -7.26 1.11 -1.53
N ASN A 366 -7.80 2.24 -1.07
CA ASN A 366 -9.23 2.49 -1.16
C ASN A 366 -9.68 2.62 -2.62
N ALA A 367 -8.94 3.34 -3.47
CA ALA A 367 -9.23 3.44 -4.91
C ALA A 367 -9.28 2.06 -5.57
N LEU A 368 -8.34 1.18 -5.23
CA LEU A 368 -8.33 -0.19 -5.71
C LEU A 368 -9.62 -0.93 -5.33
N HIS A 369 -10.01 -0.94 -4.06
CA HIS A 369 -11.25 -1.61 -3.65
C HIS A 369 -12.51 -0.96 -4.23
N GLU A 370 -12.56 0.36 -4.29
CA GLU A 370 -13.65 1.11 -4.91
C GLU A 370 -13.82 0.76 -6.39
N TYR A 371 -12.71 0.58 -7.12
CA TYR A 371 -12.75 0.12 -8.50
C TYR A 371 -13.43 -1.25 -8.59
N TYR A 372 -12.95 -2.23 -7.81
CA TYR A 372 -13.49 -3.59 -7.82
C TYR A 372 -14.99 -3.65 -7.49
N ASP A 373 -15.45 -2.82 -6.56
CA ASP A 373 -16.88 -2.82 -6.19
C ASP A 373 -17.77 -2.20 -7.27
N ARG A 374 -17.24 -1.24 -8.05
CA ARG A 374 -18.02 -0.47 -9.04
C ARG A 374 -17.89 -0.97 -10.47
N ALA A 375 -16.78 -1.62 -10.83
CA ALA A 375 -16.46 -1.99 -12.21
C ALA A 375 -17.64 -2.68 -12.91
N ASN A 376 -18.21 -3.71 -12.29
CA ASN A 376 -19.33 -4.44 -12.85
C ASN A 376 -20.59 -3.58 -13.07
N ALA A 377 -20.87 -2.65 -12.16
CA ALA A 377 -22.04 -1.77 -12.26
C ALA A 377 -21.87 -0.72 -13.36
N GLU A 378 -20.64 -0.25 -13.59
CA GLU A 378 -20.31 0.67 -14.68
C GLU A 378 -20.08 -0.04 -16.02
N GLY A 379 -20.06 -1.38 -16.06
CA GLY A 379 -19.80 -2.16 -17.27
C GLY A 379 -18.32 -2.29 -17.65
N PHE A 380 -17.41 -2.12 -16.70
CA PHE A 380 -15.98 -2.35 -16.87
C PHE A 380 -15.56 -3.76 -16.42
N ASN A 381 -14.45 -4.26 -16.95
CA ASN A 381 -13.82 -5.47 -16.43
C ASN A 381 -13.18 -5.21 -15.06
N THR A 382 -13.23 -6.19 -14.18
CA THR A 382 -12.35 -6.20 -13.00
C THR A 382 -10.93 -6.55 -13.42
N PRO A 383 -9.90 -5.84 -12.95
CA PRO A 383 -8.51 -6.20 -13.23
C PRO A 383 -8.19 -7.60 -12.67
N PRO A 384 -7.13 -8.26 -13.17
CA PRO A 384 -6.64 -9.49 -12.56
C PRO A 384 -5.97 -9.16 -11.21
N ASP A 385 -5.42 -10.18 -10.58
CA ASP A 385 -4.64 -10.04 -9.35
C ASP A 385 -3.42 -9.12 -9.54
N ILE A 386 -3.52 -7.87 -9.09
CA ILE A 386 -2.44 -6.89 -9.27
C ILE A 386 -1.61 -6.65 -8.03
N ASN A 387 -0.34 -6.34 -8.29
CA ASN A 387 0.59 -5.83 -7.31
C ASN A 387 0.92 -4.42 -7.74
N THR A 388 0.60 -3.52 -6.85
CA THR A 388 0.65 -2.10 -7.08
C THR A 388 1.86 -1.56 -6.35
N LEU A 389 2.70 -0.81 -7.05
CA LEU A 389 3.80 -0.08 -6.45
C LEU A 389 3.43 1.41 -6.37
N VAL A 390 3.31 1.93 -5.14
CA VAL A 390 3.10 3.36 -4.90
C VAL A 390 4.46 4.06 -4.81
N MET A 391 4.73 4.95 -5.76
CA MET A 391 5.98 5.68 -5.86
C MET A 391 5.82 7.08 -5.27
N LEU A 392 6.26 7.27 -4.03
CA LEU A 392 6.01 8.49 -3.26
C LEU A 392 6.69 9.75 -3.83
N GLY A 393 7.62 9.62 -4.78
CA GLY A 393 8.37 10.74 -5.37
C GLY A 393 7.82 11.21 -6.71
N ARG A 394 6.73 10.61 -7.19
CA ARG A 394 6.22 10.75 -8.54
C ARG A 394 4.76 11.17 -8.55
N THR A 395 4.35 11.81 -9.63
CA THR A 395 2.98 12.27 -9.89
C THR A 395 2.41 11.63 -11.16
N ASP A 396 3.09 10.63 -11.68
CA ASP A 396 2.72 9.89 -12.88
C ASP A 396 2.67 8.39 -12.57
N GLY A 397 1.95 7.65 -13.39
CA GLY A 397 1.80 6.21 -13.28
C GLY A 397 2.13 5.51 -14.59
N PHE A 398 2.13 4.18 -14.54
CA PHE A 398 2.21 3.32 -15.73
C PHE A 398 1.85 1.88 -15.34
N ALA A 399 1.26 1.15 -16.29
CA ALA A 399 0.88 -0.24 -16.13
C ALA A 399 1.81 -1.18 -16.91
N THR A 400 2.71 -1.86 -16.21
CA THR A 400 3.64 -2.82 -16.84
C THR A 400 3.01 -4.18 -17.08
N MET A 401 1.99 -4.54 -16.31
CA MET A 401 1.41 -5.88 -16.25
C MET A 401 2.46 -6.99 -16.05
N LEU A 402 3.58 -6.66 -15.38
CA LEU A 402 4.81 -7.45 -15.35
C LEU A 402 4.62 -8.92 -14.98
N ARG A 403 3.76 -9.22 -14.00
CA ARG A 403 3.54 -10.58 -13.50
C ARG A 403 2.49 -11.29 -14.36
N GLN A 404 1.51 -10.55 -14.88
CA GLN A 404 0.48 -11.07 -15.78
C GLN A 404 1.05 -11.46 -17.15
N MET A 405 1.86 -10.58 -17.75
CA MET A 405 2.51 -10.84 -19.04
C MET A 405 3.80 -11.66 -18.91
N GLY A 406 4.40 -11.68 -17.72
CA GLY A 406 5.69 -12.30 -17.43
C GLY A 406 6.88 -11.38 -17.67
N ALA A 407 7.80 -11.31 -16.69
CA ALA A 407 8.94 -10.40 -16.71
C ALA A 407 9.87 -10.52 -17.94
N GLY A 408 9.94 -11.70 -18.56
CA GLY A 408 10.68 -11.89 -19.81
C GLY A 408 10.04 -11.15 -21.00
N ASN A 409 8.71 -11.22 -21.11
CA ASN A 409 7.97 -10.51 -22.16
C ASN A 409 8.07 -9.00 -21.98
N PHE A 410 7.91 -8.50 -20.75
CA PHE A 410 8.12 -7.08 -20.44
C PHE A 410 9.53 -6.63 -20.81
N ARG A 411 10.58 -7.35 -20.36
CA ARG A 411 11.97 -6.96 -20.66
C ARG A 411 12.24 -6.90 -22.16
N ASN A 412 11.70 -7.85 -22.93
CA ASN A 412 11.86 -7.86 -24.38
C ASN A 412 11.14 -6.67 -25.03
N ALA A 413 9.87 -6.40 -24.67
CA ALA A 413 9.12 -5.25 -25.17
C ALA A 413 9.80 -3.92 -24.83
N PHE A 414 10.27 -3.77 -23.59
CA PHE A 414 11.05 -2.62 -23.13
C PHE A 414 12.34 -2.45 -23.95
N ALA A 415 13.10 -3.53 -24.14
CA ALA A 415 14.34 -3.49 -24.92
C ALA A 415 14.09 -3.13 -26.40
N ASP A 416 13.03 -3.68 -27.00
CA ASP A 416 12.60 -3.34 -28.36
C ASP A 416 12.26 -1.85 -28.47
N GLY A 417 11.48 -1.32 -27.51
CA GLY A 417 11.11 0.10 -27.47
C GLY A 417 12.31 1.02 -27.37
N VAL A 418 13.28 0.70 -26.49
CA VAL A 418 14.53 1.48 -26.37
C VAL A 418 15.33 1.43 -27.68
N ALA A 419 15.39 0.28 -28.35
CA ALA A 419 16.10 0.15 -29.63
C ALA A 419 15.48 1.03 -30.73
N ILE A 420 14.14 1.10 -30.78
CA ILE A 420 13.41 1.95 -31.73
C ILE A 420 13.61 3.43 -31.38
N GLY A 421 13.37 3.80 -30.11
CA GLY A 421 13.49 5.18 -29.63
C GLY A 421 14.92 5.72 -29.75
N SER A 422 15.95 4.91 -29.48
CA SER A 422 17.35 5.32 -29.71
C SER A 422 17.68 5.53 -31.19
N GLY A 423 17.05 4.78 -32.11
CA GLY A 423 17.11 5.05 -33.55
C GLY A 423 16.43 6.37 -33.95
N ALA A 424 15.43 6.81 -33.18
CA ALA A 424 14.70 8.07 -33.36
C ALA A 424 15.27 9.25 -32.54
N GLY A 425 16.31 9.04 -31.73
CA GLY A 425 16.93 10.07 -30.88
C GLY A 425 16.30 10.25 -29.49
N SER A 426 15.28 9.46 -29.14
CA SER A 426 14.50 9.54 -27.88
C SER A 426 15.09 8.75 -26.70
N GLY A 427 16.00 7.79 -26.93
CA GLY A 427 16.80 7.12 -25.88
C GLY A 427 16.05 6.64 -24.63
N LEU A 428 16.72 6.58 -23.46
CA LEU A 428 16.13 6.18 -22.16
C LEU A 428 15.29 7.30 -21.50
N GLN A 429 14.65 8.18 -22.28
CA GLN A 429 13.96 9.36 -21.76
C GLN A 429 12.50 9.11 -21.35
N SER A 430 11.95 7.91 -21.57
CA SER A 430 10.55 7.61 -21.22
C SER A 430 10.32 7.50 -19.70
N PRO A 431 9.11 7.80 -19.20
CA PRO A 431 8.72 7.56 -17.80
C PRO A 431 8.96 6.12 -17.35
N ILE A 432 8.59 5.14 -18.19
CA ILE A 432 8.85 3.72 -17.94
C ILE A 432 10.36 3.46 -17.80
N ALA A 433 11.19 3.99 -18.69
CA ALA A 433 12.65 3.80 -18.62
C ALA A 433 13.26 4.46 -17.37
N ALA A 434 12.81 5.67 -17.03
CA ALA A 434 13.20 6.36 -15.82
C ALA A 434 12.82 5.55 -14.57
N ILE A 435 11.65 4.93 -14.56
CA ILE A 435 11.19 4.17 -13.40
C ILE A 435 11.85 2.81 -13.34
N VAL A 436 12.05 2.11 -14.46
CA VAL A 436 12.89 0.90 -14.49
C VAL A 436 14.27 1.21 -13.92
N PHE A 437 14.87 2.34 -14.28
CA PHE A 437 16.14 2.79 -13.70
C PHE A 437 16.03 3.10 -12.20
N LEU A 438 15.07 3.91 -11.76
CA LEU A 438 14.91 4.28 -10.34
C LEU A 438 14.55 3.09 -9.44
N ALA A 439 13.77 2.14 -9.97
CA ALA A 439 13.32 0.95 -9.29
C ALA A 439 14.44 -0.08 -9.19
N THR A 440 15.21 -0.29 -10.27
CA THR A 440 16.15 -1.42 -10.36
C THR A 440 17.63 -1.01 -10.28
N GLY A 441 17.96 0.26 -10.56
CA GLY A 441 19.33 0.79 -10.62
C GLY A 441 20.06 0.53 -11.94
N PHE A 442 19.42 -0.12 -12.92
CA PHE A 442 20.05 -0.49 -14.19
C PHE A 442 19.81 0.56 -15.27
N GLN A 443 20.90 1.07 -15.87
CA GLN A 443 20.86 2.05 -16.97
C GLN A 443 20.87 1.40 -18.37
N ASN A 444 20.66 0.09 -18.46
CA ASN A 444 20.65 -0.63 -19.73
C ASN A 444 19.40 -1.52 -19.85
N THR A 445 19.15 -2.03 -21.05
CA THR A 445 17.99 -2.88 -21.36
C THR A 445 18.08 -4.30 -20.77
N GLN A 446 19.24 -4.69 -20.23
CA GLN A 446 19.49 -6.01 -19.65
C GLN A 446 19.28 -6.02 -18.13
N VAL A 447 18.07 -5.68 -17.70
CA VAL A 447 17.70 -5.75 -16.28
C VAL A 447 17.47 -7.21 -15.87
N PRO A 448 18.05 -7.69 -14.75
CA PRO A 448 17.76 -9.04 -14.24
C PRO A 448 16.27 -9.21 -13.90
N LEU A 449 15.71 -10.40 -14.20
CA LEU A 449 14.27 -10.64 -14.02
C LEU A 449 13.80 -10.53 -12.57
N ALA A 450 14.64 -10.96 -11.62
CA ALA A 450 14.34 -10.82 -10.21
C ALA A 450 14.20 -9.34 -9.81
N ASN A 451 15.08 -8.46 -10.28
CA ASN A 451 14.99 -7.01 -10.02
C ASN A 451 13.68 -6.41 -10.55
N LEU A 452 13.26 -6.79 -11.76
CA LEU A 452 11.98 -6.34 -12.30
C LEU A 452 10.83 -6.77 -11.39
N ARG A 453 10.75 -8.06 -11.05
CA ARG A 453 9.67 -8.62 -10.21
C ARG A 453 9.64 -8.00 -8.81
N THR A 454 10.81 -7.76 -8.24
CA THR A 454 10.91 -7.20 -6.88
C THR A 454 10.64 -5.71 -6.82
N TYR A 455 10.86 -4.95 -7.89
CA TYR A 455 10.83 -3.49 -7.81
C TYR A 455 9.85 -2.79 -8.74
N LEU A 456 9.13 -3.52 -9.59
CA LEU A 456 8.02 -2.98 -10.39
C LEU A 456 6.74 -3.73 -10.06
N GLY A 457 5.64 -3.00 -9.94
CA GLY A 457 4.29 -3.54 -9.87
C GLY A 457 3.73 -3.82 -11.26
N ASP A 458 2.66 -4.63 -11.32
CA ASP A 458 1.81 -4.71 -12.52
C ASP A 458 1.27 -3.32 -12.87
N VAL A 459 0.93 -2.57 -11.82
CA VAL A 459 0.53 -1.17 -11.86
C VAL A 459 1.46 -0.37 -10.95
N ASN A 460 1.88 0.80 -11.39
CA ASN A 460 2.76 1.69 -10.63
C ASN A 460 2.13 3.06 -10.59
N ILE A 461 1.95 3.60 -9.38
CA ILE A 461 1.15 4.81 -9.16
C ILE A 461 2.01 5.87 -8.46
N GLY A 462 2.08 7.05 -9.03
CA GLY A 462 2.69 8.22 -8.41
C GLY A 462 1.91 8.65 -7.17
N GLY A 463 2.54 8.60 -6.00
CA GLY A 463 1.91 8.94 -4.72
C GLY A 463 2.06 10.40 -4.30
N ASN A 464 2.82 11.23 -5.02
CA ASN A 464 3.16 12.61 -4.62
C ASN A 464 2.03 13.62 -4.92
N TYR A 465 0.83 13.32 -4.45
CA TYR A 465 -0.32 14.19 -4.53
C TYR A 465 -0.67 14.76 -3.15
N MET A 466 -1.43 15.86 -3.17
CA MET A 466 -2.02 16.45 -1.96
C MET A 466 -3.54 16.35 -1.99
N ASN A 467 -4.12 16.03 -3.14
CA ASN A 467 -5.56 15.92 -3.36
C ASN A 467 -5.94 14.46 -3.53
N SER A 468 -6.93 14.03 -2.76
CA SER A 468 -7.45 12.66 -2.79
C SER A 468 -8.05 12.34 -4.16
N ASP A 469 -8.80 13.25 -4.78
CA ASP A 469 -9.38 12.99 -6.11
C ASP A 469 -8.33 12.84 -7.20
N LEU A 470 -7.29 13.67 -7.23
CA LEU A 470 -6.21 13.55 -8.21
C LEU A 470 -5.45 12.23 -8.06
N LEU A 471 -5.16 11.81 -6.82
CA LEU A 471 -4.51 10.54 -6.54
C LEU A 471 -5.42 9.35 -6.89
N LYS A 472 -6.72 9.43 -6.57
CA LYS A 472 -7.69 8.39 -6.93
C LYS A 472 -7.90 8.32 -8.44
N ARG A 473 -7.99 9.45 -9.16
CA ARG A 473 -8.05 9.47 -10.63
C ARG A 473 -6.88 8.76 -11.25
N LEU A 474 -5.65 9.12 -10.87
CA LEU A 474 -4.45 8.42 -11.37
C LEU A 474 -4.51 6.93 -11.02
N SER A 475 -4.94 6.59 -9.80
CA SER A 475 -5.09 5.18 -9.42
C SER A 475 -6.09 4.45 -10.31
N TYR A 476 -7.27 5.01 -10.54
CA TYR A 476 -8.29 4.43 -11.42
C TYR A 476 -7.82 4.33 -12.87
N HIS A 477 -7.05 5.29 -13.37
CA HIS A 477 -6.43 5.28 -14.70
C HIS A 477 -5.51 4.05 -14.84
N GLU A 478 -4.56 3.90 -13.93
CA GLU A 478 -3.61 2.78 -14.00
C GLU A 478 -4.26 1.41 -13.73
N ILE A 479 -5.30 1.38 -12.89
CA ILE A 479 -6.13 0.18 -12.70
C ILE A 479 -6.94 -0.10 -13.98
N GLY A 480 -7.40 0.93 -14.69
CA GLY A 480 -8.11 0.84 -15.96
C GLY A 480 -7.28 0.15 -17.05
N HIS A 481 -5.99 0.46 -17.13
CA HIS A 481 -5.03 -0.27 -17.96
C HIS A 481 -5.00 -1.77 -17.62
N SER A 482 -4.97 -2.09 -16.33
CA SER A 482 -5.00 -3.48 -15.87
C SER A 482 -6.32 -4.20 -16.18
N ALA A 483 -7.44 -3.48 -16.10
CA ALA A 483 -8.74 -4.00 -16.52
C ALA A 483 -8.78 -4.23 -18.04
N HIS A 484 -8.22 -3.33 -18.85
CA HIS A 484 -8.12 -3.49 -20.30
C HIS A 484 -7.30 -4.74 -20.68
N PHE A 485 -6.17 -4.97 -19.99
CA PHE A 485 -5.33 -6.14 -20.20
C PHE A 485 -6.09 -7.48 -20.10
N THR A 486 -7.15 -7.56 -19.28
CA THR A 486 -7.95 -8.79 -19.15
C THR A 486 -8.58 -9.25 -20.47
N ASN A 487 -8.87 -8.31 -21.38
CA ASN A 487 -9.42 -8.60 -22.69
C ASN A 487 -8.35 -8.52 -23.79
N ALA A 488 -7.42 -7.57 -23.68
CA ALA A 488 -6.39 -7.32 -24.70
C ALA A 488 -5.25 -8.36 -24.68
N GLY A 489 -4.90 -8.87 -23.51
CA GLY A 489 -3.90 -9.92 -23.33
C GLY A 489 -2.45 -9.47 -23.57
N THR A 490 -1.55 -10.46 -23.54
CA THR A 490 -0.10 -10.22 -23.50
C THR A 490 0.47 -9.66 -24.80
N ALA A 491 -0.05 -10.05 -25.97
CA ALA A 491 0.51 -9.60 -27.24
C ALA A 491 0.29 -8.09 -27.44
N TYR A 492 -0.95 -7.64 -27.29
CA TYR A 492 -1.31 -6.23 -27.31
C TYR A 492 -0.48 -5.41 -26.32
N TRP A 493 -0.37 -5.88 -25.06
CA TRP A 493 0.34 -5.13 -24.03
C TRP A 493 1.85 -4.99 -24.29
N LYS A 494 2.48 -5.99 -24.94
CA LYS A 494 3.88 -5.85 -25.37
C LYS A 494 4.04 -4.72 -26.37
N ASP A 495 3.05 -4.52 -27.23
CA ASP A 495 3.09 -3.49 -28.26
C ASP A 495 2.83 -2.10 -27.66
N VAL A 496 1.96 -1.98 -26.65
CA VAL A 496 1.81 -0.77 -25.82
C VAL A 496 3.14 -0.39 -25.17
N ILE A 497 3.76 -1.31 -24.41
CA ILE A 497 5.05 -1.04 -23.73
C ILE A 497 6.14 -0.65 -24.74
N ARG A 498 6.19 -1.32 -25.90
CA ARG A 498 7.16 -0.98 -26.95
C ARG A 498 6.92 0.43 -27.49
N ALA A 499 5.66 0.78 -27.77
CA ALA A 499 5.25 2.07 -28.30
C ALA A 499 5.62 3.21 -27.35
N GLU A 500 5.21 3.12 -26.08
CA GLU A 500 5.45 4.18 -25.10
C GLU A 500 6.94 4.39 -24.81
N VAL A 501 7.71 3.29 -24.73
CA VAL A 501 9.15 3.38 -24.52
C VAL A 501 9.84 3.97 -25.74
N ALA A 502 9.40 3.64 -26.96
CA ALA A 502 9.95 4.20 -28.19
C ALA A 502 9.62 5.69 -28.34
N ALA A 503 8.41 6.10 -27.97
CA ALA A 503 7.93 7.47 -28.05
C ALA A 503 8.44 8.38 -26.93
N GLY A 504 8.92 7.81 -25.82
CA GLY A 504 9.33 8.59 -24.65
C GLY A 504 8.19 8.94 -23.69
N GLY A 505 7.10 8.18 -23.71
CA GLY A 505 5.83 8.49 -23.05
C GLY A 505 4.69 8.29 -24.04
N HIS A 506 3.68 9.17 -24.01
CA HIS A 506 2.52 9.05 -24.89
C HIS A 506 2.82 9.36 -26.36
N GLY A 507 3.87 10.14 -26.65
CA GLY A 507 4.23 10.50 -28.02
C GLY A 507 3.21 11.44 -28.68
N ASP A 508 3.03 11.24 -29.98
CA ASP A 508 2.14 11.97 -30.88
C ASP A 508 1.49 11.00 -31.88
N GLU A 509 0.65 11.52 -32.77
CA GLU A 509 -0.06 10.75 -33.78
C GLU A 509 0.85 10.01 -34.78
N ASP A 510 2.09 10.48 -34.95
CA ASP A 510 3.10 9.92 -35.85
C ASP A 510 4.04 8.92 -35.16
N SER A 511 3.87 8.73 -33.84
CA SER A 511 4.72 7.87 -33.03
C SER A 511 4.61 6.40 -33.42
N HIS A 512 5.68 5.64 -33.15
CA HIS A 512 5.71 4.21 -33.44
C HIS A 512 4.57 3.49 -32.69
N LEU A 513 3.67 2.86 -33.45
CA LEU A 513 2.47 2.20 -32.92
C LEU A 513 1.56 3.15 -32.11
N ALA A 514 1.48 4.42 -32.51
CA ALA A 514 0.64 5.45 -31.85
C ALA A 514 -0.79 4.96 -31.57
N GLY A 515 -1.40 4.20 -32.48
CA GLY A 515 -2.74 3.62 -32.28
C GLY A 515 -2.90 2.79 -31.00
N HIS A 516 -1.87 2.02 -30.60
CA HIS A 516 -1.92 1.20 -29.39
C HIS A 516 -1.97 2.08 -28.14
N ILE A 517 -1.17 3.16 -28.14
CA ILE A 517 -1.17 4.16 -27.07
C ILE A 517 -2.52 4.88 -27.06
N GLN A 518 -3.01 5.33 -28.22
CA GLN A 518 -4.30 6.02 -28.36
C GLN A 518 -5.44 5.22 -27.75
N VAL A 519 -5.56 3.93 -28.08
CA VAL A 519 -6.64 3.08 -27.53
C VAL A 519 -6.41 2.79 -26.04
N ALA A 520 -5.18 2.47 -25.62
CA ALA A 520 -4.89 2.14 -24.23
C ALA A 520 -5.15 3.33 -23.29
N GLU A 521 -4.55 4.50 -23.59
CA GLU A 521 -4.64 5.69 -22.74
C GLU A 521 -6.03 6.31 -22.75
N SER A 522 -6.69 6.39 -23.91
CA SER A 522 -8.03 6.98 -23.99
C SER A 522 -9.05 6.17 -23.18
N TRP A 523 -8.96 4.84 -23.24
CA TRP A 523 -9.86 3.96 -22.49
C TRP A 523 -9.60 4.03 -20.98
N ALA A 524 -8.32 4.01 -20.58
CA ALA A 524 -7.94 4.14 -19.18
C ALA A 524 -8.37 5.48 -18.57
N GLU A 525 -8.24 6.58 -19.31
CA GLU A 525 -8.65 7.91 -18.85
C GLU A 525 -10.18 8.04 -18.79
N HIS A 526 -10.92 7.50 -19.76
CA HIS A 526 -12.39 7.44 -19.70
C HIS A 526 -12.88 6.69 -18.45
N ILE A 527 -12.27 5.53 -18.15
CA ILE A 527 -12.54 4.79 -16.92
C ILE A 527 -12.24 5.65 -15.69
N ALA A 528 -11.08 6.31 -15.67
CA ALA A 528 -10.63 7.12 -14.53
C ALA A 528 -11.60 8.26 -14.24
N LEU A 529 -11.99 9.01 -15.26
CA LEU A 529 -12.92 10.14 -15.15
C LEU A 529 -14.33 9.67 -14.76
N THR A 530 -14.80 8.55 -15.32
CA THR A 530 -16.07 7.93 -14.92
C THR A 530 -16.06 7.56 -13.43
N MET A 531 -15.03 6.84 -12.97
CA MET A 531 -14.93 6.39 -11.57
C MET A 531 -14.77 7.56 -10.60
N THR A 532 -13.97 8.57 -10.97
CA THR A 532 -13.77 9.77 -10.17
C THR A 532 -15.05 10.61 -10.11
N GLY A 533 -15.75 10.77 -11.24
CA GLY A 533 -17.06 11.43 -11.30
C GLY A 533 -18.13 10.74 -10.46
N ARG A 534 -18.12 9.41 -10.40
CA ARG A 534 -18.98 8.62 -9.50
C ARG A 534 -18.62 8.81 -8.02
N GLN A 535 -17.34 8.93 -7.71
CA GLN A 535 -16.89 9.13 -6.33
C GLN A 535 -17.20 10.54 -5.84
N TYR A 536 -16.92 11.55 -6.65
CA TYR A 536 -16.93 12.97 -6.26
C TYR A 536 -18.03 13.75 -6.99
N VAL A 537 -19.28 13.25 -6.93
CA VAL A 537 -20.45 13.81 -7.63
C VAL A 537 -20.72 15.27 -7.28
N SER A 538 -20.40 15.71 -6.06
CA SER A 538 -20.76 17.02 -5.52
C SER A 538 -19.59 17.83 -4.96
N ALA A 539 -18.35 17.42 -5.20
CA ALA A 539 -17.19 18.16 -4.70
C ALA A 539 -17.09 19.51 -5.43
N ASN A 540 -17.27 20.60 -4.70
CA ASN A 540 -17.03 21.96 -5.20
C ASN A 540 -15.54 22.07 -5.53
N GLN A 541 -15.25 22.45 -6.76
CA GLN A 541 -13.92 22.37 -7.35
C GLN A 541 -12.83 23.06 -6.56
N LEU A 542 -11.68 22.41 -6.46
CA LEU A 542 -10.44 23.12 -6.29
C LEU A 542 -10.04 23.84 -7.57
N ASN A 543 -9.52 25.03 -7.28
CA ASN A 543 -8.94 26.06 -8.13
C ASN A 543 -7.70 25.52 -8.86
N SER A 544 -7.88 24.52 -9.72
CA SER A 544 -6.96 24.31 -10.81
C SER A 544 -7.09 25.56 -11.71
N GLY A 545 -5.98 26.13 -12.20
CA GLY A 545 -5.97 27.30 -13.09
C GLY A 545 -6.63 27.10 -14.46
N PHE A 546 -7.71 26.32 -14.52
CA PHE A 546 -8.43 25.84 -15.68
C PHE A 546 -9.79 26.56 -15.66
N GLY A 547 -10.04 27.40 -16.66
CA GLY A 547 -11.27 28.17 -16.74
C GLY A 547 -12.50 27.26 -16.80
N ALA A 548 -13.31 27.31 -15.75
CA ALA A 548 -14.72 26.97 -15.68
C ALA A 548 -15.15 25.58 -16.21
N SER A 549 -15.11 24.56 -15.35
CA SER A 549 -16.09 23.46 -15.44
C SER A 549 -16.25 22.68 -14.15
N ASN A 550 -17.31 23.00 -13.38
CA ASN A 550 -17.64 22.52 -12.03
C ASN A 550 -17.81 20.99 -11.88
N GLY A 551 -16.72 20.23 -11.82
CA GLY A 551 -16.69 18.82 -11.41
C GLY A 551 -16.14 17.83 -12.44
N TRP A 552 -15.91 16.60 -12.00
CA TRP A 552 -15.28 15.53 -12.80
C TRP A 552 -16.12 15.09 -14.02
N TRP A 553 -17.44 15.13 -13.93
CA TRP A 553 -18.33 14.85 -15.06
C TRP A 553 -18.21 15.88 -16.18
N ASN A 554 -18.12 17.16 -15.83
CA ASN A 554 -17.92 18.20 -16.85
C ASN A 554 -16.54 18.07 -17.50
N ARG A 555 -15.52 17.60 -16.77
CA ARG A 555 -14.22 17.31 -17.38
C ARG A 555 -14.33 16.16 -18.39
N LEU A 556 -15.08 15.11 -18.08
CA LEU A 556 -15.30 14.00 -19.01
C LEU A 556 -16.00 14.49 -20.29
N GLU A 557 -17.05 15.29 -20.14
CA GLU A 557 -17.80 15.91 -21.26
C GLU A 557 -16.94 16.86 -22.11
N GLU A 558 -16.11 17.69 -21.48
CA GLU A 558 -15.39 18.76 -22.19
C GLU A 558 -14.06 18.29 -22.79
N LEU A 559 -13.60 17.08 -22.50
CA LEU A 559 -12.32 16.58 -23.01
C LEU A 559 -12.52 15.92 -24.36
N ARG A 560 -11.81 16.40 -25.38
CA ARG A 560 -11.71 15.71 -26.67
C ARG A 560 -10.49 14.80 -26.66
N ASN A 561 -9.31 15.36 -26.86
CA ASN A 561 -8.07 14.60 -26.91
C ASN A 561 -7.14 14.93 -25.72
N GLU A 562 -6.13 14.11 -25.48
CA GLU A 562 -5.03 14.50 -24.59
C GLU A 562 -4.24 15.67 -25.21
N THR A 563 -3.84 15.51 -26.47
CA THR A 563 -3.21 16.53 -27.31
C THR A 563 -3.86 16.52 -28.70
N PHE A 564 -3.65 17.58 -29.48
CA PHE A 564 -4.27 17.69 -30.79
C PHE A 564 -3.98 16.45 -31.68
N GLY A 565 -5.03 15.75 -32.10
CA GLY A 565 -4.92 14.57 -32.96
C GLY A 565 -4.43 13.29 -32.27
N HIS A 566 -4.25 13.29 -30.94
CA HIS A 566 -3.66 12.17 -30.23
C HIS A 566 -4.35 11.88 -28.89
N ILE A 567 -4.65 10.59 -28.68
CA ILE A 567 -5.38 10.00 -27.55
C ILE A 567 -6.81 10.60 -27.39
N PRO A 568 -7.83 9.96 -27.98
CA PRO A 568 -9.21 10.48 -27.99
C PRO A 568 -10.00 10.13 -26.72
N ILE A 569 -9.79 10.90 -25.65
CA ILE A 569 -10.37 10.67 -24.31
C ILE A 569 -11.90 10.73 -24.33
N GLY A 570 -12.49 11.80 -24.88
CA GLY A 570 -13.95 12.03 -24.84
C GLY A 570 -14.77 11.08 -25.69
N LEU A 571 -14.16 10.44 -26.68
CA LEU A 571 -14.84 9.64 -27.69
C LEU A 571 -15.79 8.59 -27.11
N TYR A 572 -15.42 7.95 -25.99
CA TYR A 572 -16.26 6.95 -25.36
C TYR A 572 -17.50 7.55 -24.70
N ASN A 573 -17.38 8.75 -24.10
CA ASN A 573 -18.50 9.43 -23.48
C ASN A 573 -19.51 9.88 -24.54
N ASP A 574 -19.03 10.55 -25.59
CA ASP A 574 -19.87 11.02 -26.72
C ASP A 574 -20.55 9.86 -27.45
N LEU A 575 -19.91 8.68 -27.53
CA LEU A 575 -20.57 7.48 -28.07
C LEU A 575 -21.74 6.99 -27.16
N ILE A 576 -21.69 7.26 -25.86
CA ILE A 576 -22.70 6.80 -24.89
C ILE A 576 -23.92 7.72 -24.89
N ASP A 577 -23.72 9.03 -24.74
CA ASP A 577 -24.75 9.91 -24.20
C ASP A 577 -25.43 10.82 -25.23
N GLY A 578 -24.74 11.26 -26.29
CA GLY A 578 -25.31 12.00 -27.42
C GLY A 578 -26.04 13.26 -27.00
N ILE A 579 -25.55 13.93 -25.95
CA ILE A 579 -26.34 14.91 -25.19
C ILE A 579 -26.54 16.19 -25.98
N HIS A 580 -25.56 16.60 -26.81
CA HIS A 580 -25.70 17.80 -27.62
C HIS A 580 -25.28 17.61 -29.08
N LEU A 581 -26.12 18.11 -30.00
CA LEU A 581 -25.78 18.19 -31.42
C LEU A 581 -24.47 18.97 -31.69
N LYS A 582 -24.03 19.83 -30.76
CA LYS A 582 -22.77 20.57 -30.78
C LYS A 582 -22.28 20.83 -29.36
N GLU A 583 -21.02 20.49 -29.09
CA GLU A 583 -20.38 20.59 -27.78
C GLU A 583 -19.11 21.42 -27.83
N LYS A 584 -18.81 22.12 -26.74
CA LYS A 584 -17.55 22.85 -26.60
C LYS A 584 -16.58 21.95 -25.87
N VAL A 585 -15.57 21.51 -26.59
CA VAL A 585 -14.57 20.57 -26.08
C VAL A 585 -13.19 21.19 -26.11
N ARG A 586 -12.23 20.55 -25.45
CA ARG A 586 -10.83 20.99 -25.39
C ARG A 586 -9.88 19.81 -25.44
N ASP A 587 -8.67 20.07 -25.89
CA ASP A 587 -7.56 19.13 -25.69
C ASP A 587 -6.92 19.38 -24.32
N GLU A 588 -6.61 18.31 -23.58
CA GLU A 588 -6.22 18.35 -22.16
C GLU A 588 -4.93 19.13 -21.91
N ASN A 589 -3.88 18.84 -22.67
CA ASN A 589 -2.54 19.39 -22.46
C ASN A 589 -2.34 20.77 -23.10
N SER A 590 -3.07 21.08 -24.18
CA SER A 590 -2.93 22.34 -24.92
C SER A 590 -3.93 23.42 -24.51
N PHE A 591 -5.04 23.04 -23.86
CA PHE A 591 -6.19 23.90 -23.58
C PHE A 591 -6.81 24.55 -24.81
N GLN A 592 -6.54 24.01 -26.00
CA GLN A 592 -7.15 24.49 -27.23
C GLN A 592 -8.61 24.09 -27.25
N MET A 593 -9.49 25.06 -27.52
CA MET A 593 -10.95 24.88 -27.56
C MET A 593 -11.43 24.55 -28.98
N PHE A 594 -12.41 23.66 -29.08
CA PHE A 594 -13.05 23.23 -30.32
C PHE A 594 -14.57 23.19 -30.17
N GLU A 595 -15.27 23.06 -31.30
CA GLU A 595 -16.67 22.65 -31.33
C GLU A 595 -16.73 21.28 -32.00
N LEU A 596 -17.36 20.32 -31.34
CA LEU A 596 -17.52 18.95 -31.82
C LEU A 596 -19.01 18.65 -32.05
N LEU A 597 -19.32 17.85 -33.08
CA LEU A 597 -20.66 17.29 -33.28
C LEU A 597 -20.78 15.98 -32.52
N ASP A 598 -21.72 15.91 -31.56
CA ASP A 598 -22.06 14.65 -30.87
C ASP A 598 -23.49 14.16 -31.24
N PRO A 599 -23.65 13.50 -32.40
CA PRO A 599 -24.94 12.97 -32.83
C PRO A 599 -25.16 11.51 -32.41
N VAL A 600 -24.27 10.90 -31.63
CA VAL A 600 -24.28 9.45 -31.36
C VAL A 600 -24.74 9.19 -29.94
N SER A 601 -25.62 8.21 -29.73
CA SER A 601 -25.94 7.76 -28.37
C SER A 601 -26.30 6.28 -28.35
N GLY A 602 -26.23 5.68 -27.17
CA GLY A 602 -26.73 4.32 -26.93
C GLY A 602 -25.67 3.23 -27.01
N TYR A 603 -24.39 3.56 -27.15
CA TYR A 603 -23.33 2.63 -26.74
C TYR A 603 -23.24 2.57 -25.21
N SER A 604 -22.39 1.68 -24.70
CA SER A 604 -22.17 1.52 -23.26
C SER A 604 -20.74 1.09 -22.98
N ASN A 605 -20.28 1.35 -21.76
CA ASN A 605 -19.02 0.82 -21.25
C ASN A 605 -18.91 -0.70 -21.37
N ALA A 606 -20.01 -1.43 -21.15
CA ALA A 606 -20.05 -2.89 -21.33
C ALA A 606 -19.79 -3.32 -22.78
N PHE A 607 -20.32 -2.55 -23.74
CA PHE A 607 -20.00 -2.76 -25.14
C PHE A 607 -18.50 -2.51 -25.39
N PHE A 608 -17.95 -1.36 -25.00
CA PHE A 608 -16.53 -1.03 -25.23
C PHE A 608 -15.59 -2.07 -24.61
N THR A 609 -15.83 -2.43 -23.36
CA THR A 609 -15.10 -3.48 -22.64
C THR A 609 -15.06 -4.79 -23.43
N SER A 610 -16.17 -5.19 -24.07
CA SER A 610 -16.22 -6.40 -24.89
C SER A 610 -15.50 -6.30 -26.24
N GLN A 611 -15.34 -5.08 -26.77
CA GLN A 611 -14.76 -4.85 -28.09
C GLN A 611 -13.25 -4.58 -28.05
N LEU A 612 -12.76 -3.94 -26.99
CA LEU A 612 -11.35 -3.56 -26.81
C LEU A 612 -10.51 -4.78 -26.38
N GLY A 613 -10.27 -5.68 -27.34
CA GLY A 613 -9.42 -6.87 -27.19
C GLY A 613 -8.15 -6.77 -28.04
N GLU A 614 -7.42 -7.89 -28.14
CA GLU A 614 -6.07 -7.98 -28.74
C GLU A 614 -5.95 -7.37 -30.15
N THR A 615 -7.04 -7.34 -30.91
CA THR A 615 -7.10 -6.89 -32.31
C THR A 615 -7.64 -5.48 -32.52
N VAL A 616 -7.79 -4.68 -31.46
CA VAL A 616 -8.24 -3.28 -31.56
C VAL A 616 -7.10 -2.39 -31.13
N ASP A 617 -6.19 -2.15 -32.07
CA ASP A 617 -4.90 -1.49 -31.92
C ASP A 617 -4.87 -0.03 -32.35
N SER A 618 -6.03 0.52 -32.71
CA SER A 618 -6.15 1.89 -33.21
C SER A 618 -7.59 2.39 -33.13
N PRO A 619 -7.81 3.72 -33.04
CA PRO A 619 -9.14 4.31 -33.14
C PRO A 619 -9.88 3.89 -34.42
N ALA A 620 -9.17 3.70 -35.53
CA ALA A 620 -9.76 3.22 -36.79
C ALA A 620 -10.33 1.81 -36.68
N GLN A 621 -9.63 0.88 -36.01
CA GLN A 621 -10.16 -0.46 -35.77
C GLN A 621 -11.30 -0.44 -34.76
N PHE A 622 -11.23 0.42 -33.74
CA PHE A 622 -12.32 0.60 -32.78
C PHE A 622 -13.59 1.12 -33.45
N ARG A 623 -13.47 2.11 -34.34
CA ARG A 623 -14.56 2.58 -35.21
C ARG A 623 -15.24 1.44 -35.95
N LEU A 624 -14.46 0.52 -36.54
CA LEU A 624 -15.03 -0.65 -37.23
C LEU A 624 -15.85 -1.54 -36.28
N ARG A 625 -15.45 -1.67 -35.01
CA ARG A 625 -16.25 -2.39 -34.00
C ARG A 625 -17.59 -1.69 -33.76
N CYS A 626 -17.58 -0.37 -33.57
CA CYS A 626 -18.79 0.44 -33.40
C CYS A 626 -19.72 0.30 -34.62
N LEU A 627 -19.20 0.48 -35.84
CA LEU A 627 -19.99 0.38 -37.07
C LEU A 627 -20.64 -0.99 -37.29
N ASN A 628 -20.02 -2.07 -36.79
CA ASN A 628 -20.56 -3.43 -36.88
C ASN A 628 -21.65 -3.70 -35.82
N ALA A 629 -21.80 -2.84 -34.82
CA ALA A 629 -22.69 -3.01 -33.68
C ALA A 629 -23.46 -1.71 -33.37
N LEU A 630 -24.07 -1.12 -34.40
CA LEU A 630 -24.79 0.14 -34.29
C LEU A 630 -25.97 0.06 -33.28
N PRO A 631 -26.08 1.02 -32.35
CA PRO A 631 -27.26 1.18 -31.52
C PRO A 631 -28.51 1.45 -32.36
N THR A 632 -29.67 1.12 -31.80
CA THR A 632 -30.94 1.29 -32.51
C THR A 632 -31.18 2.76 -32.84
N GLY A 633 -31.33 3.07 -34.12
CA GLY A 633 -31.62 4.43 -34.59
C GLY A 633 -30.39 5.31 -34.86
N VAL A 634 -29.18 4.82 -34.62
CA VAL A 634 -27.93 5.54 -34.92
C VAL A 634 -27.47 5.25 -36.35
N PRO A 635 -27.38 6.26 -37.25
CA PRO A 635 -26.85 6.07 -38.59
C PRO A 635 -25.34 5.82 -38.59
N THR A 636 -24.86 4.98 -39.52
CA THR A 636 -23.43 4.81 -39.82
C THR A 636 -22.71 6.14 -40.06
N ALA A 637 -23.39 7.10 -40.72
CA ALA A 637 -22.84 8.42 -41.00
C ALA A 637 -22.56 9.24 -39.73
N SER A 638 -23.37 9.10 -38.68
CA SER A 638 -23.18 9.80 -37.40
C SER A 638 -21.95 9.28 -36.66
N VAL A 639 -21.79 7.95 -36.57
CA VAL A 639 -20.60 7.35 -35.97
C VAL A 639 -19.34 7.72 -36.76
N ASN A 640 -19.42 7.68 -38.10
CA ASN A 640 -18.31 8.13 -38.93
C ASN A 640 -17.97 9.59 -38.68
N ALA A 641 -18.96 10.49 -38.62
CA ALA A 641 -18.72 11.90 -38.38
C ALA A 641 -18.03 12.14 -37.04
N LEU A 642 -18.51 11.51 -35.96
CA LEU A 642 -17.91 11.64 -34.63
C LEU A 642 -16.43 11.24 -34.63
N PHE A 643 -16.10 10.08 -35.20
CA PHE A 643 -14.71 9.60 -35.29
C PHE A 643 -13.78 10.46 -36.18
N GLU A 644 -14.31 11.37 -37.01
CA GLU A 644 -13.47 12.31 -37.79
C GLU A 644 -13.24 13.62 -37.04
N GLU A 645 -14.00 13.90 -35.97
CA GLU A 645 -13.79 15.07 -35.10
C GLU A 645 -12.67 14.84 -34.06
N TYR A 646 -12.37 13.57 -33.79
CA TYR A 646 -11.30 13.05 -32.94
C TYR A 646 -10.08 12.69 -33.78
#